data_AF-A0A6C0T4Z5-F1
#
_entry.id   AF-A0A6C0T4Z5-F1
#
_cell.length_a   1.000
_cell.length_b   1.000
_cell.length_c   1.000
_cell.angle_alpha   90.00
_cell.angle_beta   90.00
_cell.angle_gamma   90.00
#
_symmetry.space_group_name_H-M   'P 1'
#
loop_
_entity.id
_entity.type
_entity.pdbx_description
1 polymer ?
#
loop_
_entity_poly.entity_id
_entity_poly.type
_entity_poly.pdbx_seq_one_letter_code
_entity_poly.pdbx_strand_id
1 'polypeptide(L)'
;MDICSRLEGDNIYGKKMDRISRLPDEILVPILDYLPTDCAVSTSILSTRWRYLFQLTTNLRFDDERLDLEVVVGGTSTAQNFFRKIRFKKFVYDVLGSHQVSAIKLFSLKTHLNPYRLHPYNWINAAIHKQVQELYLRFEADEDLENSPWYNLCSFPCDLFNSKTLVVLQIGFLTRQEEFFLLLEVLTSISLPNLKNLHLKCITFCDSKSCKRFFSGCFSLEELTLENCRIRARDSMHSTTLKKLTIINMAHEDWIDIHASSLAYLTIITPGDYGLSSINKLASALVTHIHSVTHFSLLGETLMGRYYGLPNFPNVAWLELGPFDFNAWNFAADYTPPRHRHRPVGWFLFKLRNSLFIGTLEAKSLELANELSKYRIHVACVQETRWKGRKAKSIKGYKLWYAGLDGKRSGVGILVSNVILEQVVEVRRCNDRMMLVRIVVGEEVVSFVSAYGPQVGLDDQVKREFLDNLGALLSSIPEDEKIFLGGDFNGHIGRDAGTYNSVHGGFGLGARNESGEFLLEFALARDLVVANSLFRKKDEHLITYKSGGHATQVDYFLVRKVDRSSCLDCKVVLGTEMPTQHRLLVMVFRMRKKIAEKKAELRGKIMWGRLKGDVATTLANRISDLGFPSQSEDAYDMWVNMANTIRGVAKETLGVASGKPKVYREAWWWNEEVEKIIKDKNKSFRDLMACTEEEARAEKRRSYKEAKKAAKKAVIEVKNRAYEEFYQKLDSKEGEKDIFKLARARAMQHRDLEAVKYIKDEGGRVLLRQEEIKTRWRKYFSDLLNEYRGPRGDDSRTFDAHRPSIFGLACAITPEEVKEALKKMGRSKAVGPNNIPIEVWKGLGDEGIRWLTNLFNVILRTHKMPEEWRSSTIIPLFKNKGDAQECGNYRGIKLLSHTMKLWERVIERKIRQEAVIRENQFGFMPGRSTMEAIHVLRRLMEKYRDRKKDLHMIFIDLEKAYDSIPRQVIWDSLKAKGISSIYIEIIRDMYDNVSTNIQTPVGLTEAFPVKVGLHQGSALSPFIFAIIMDEISKSIWETVLWCMLFADDIVLVAESKEEVNNKLDEWRASLEVLDVFV
;
A
#
# COMPACT_ATOMS: atom_id res chain seq x y z
N MET A 1 -20.27 -28.34 -2.26
CA MET A 1 -20.80 -29.03 -1.05
C MET A 1 -19.75 -29.89 -0.34
N ASP A 2 -18.93 -30.66 -1.04
CA ASP A 2 -18.02 -31.71 -0.52
C ASP A 2 -16.95 -31.34 0.54
N ILE A 3 -16.83 -30.06 0.91
CA ILE A 3 -15.93 -29.60 2.00
C ILE A 3 -16.61 -29.77 3.38
N CYS A 4 -17.95 -29.75 3.44
CA CYS A 4 -18.69 -29.75 4.70
C CYS A 4 -18.75 -31.09 5.42
N SER A 5 -18.36 -32.20 4.76
CA SER A 5 -18.43 -33.57 5.30
C SER A 5 -17.14 -34.06 5.98
N ARG A 6 -16.15 -33.18 6.15
CA ARG A 6 -14.84 -33.51 6.79
C ARG A 6 -14.56 -32.69 8.05
N LEU A 7 -15.58 -32.09 8.65
CA LEU A 7 -15.49 -31.28 9.87
C LEU A 7 -16.33 -31.85 11.04
N GLU A 8 -16.72 -33.13 10.95
CA GLU A 8 -17.34 -33.86 12.06
C GLU A 8 -16.23 -34.50 12.91
N GLY A 9 -15.55 -33.65 13.71
CA GLY A 9 -14.47 -34.04 14.61
C GLY A 9 -14.09 -32.91 15.59
N ASP A 10 -14.23 -33.20 16.89
CA ASP A 10 -13.72 -32.49 18.06
C ASP A 10 -13.97 -30.97 18.21
N ASN A 11 -15.11 -30.68 18.84
CA ASN A 11 -15.56 -29.37 19.28
C ASN A 11 -14.83 -28.89 20.56
N ILE A 12 -13.60 -28.39 20.45
CA ILE A 12 -12.78 -27.94 21.59
C ILE A 12 -12.27 -26.49 21.45
N TYR A 13 -13.17 -25.50 21.58
CA TYR A 13 -12.79 -24.13 21.95
C TYR A 13 -13.74 -23.54 22.99
N GLY A 14 -13.17 -23.01 24.08
CA GLY A 14 -13.94 -22.50 25.24
C GLY A 14 -14.78 -21.26 24.91
N LYS A 15 -15.96 -21.19 25.53
CA LYS A 15 -17.02 -20.17 25.33
C LYS A 15 -16.53 -18.71 25.30
N LYS A 16 -16.16 -18.21 24.11
CA LYS A 16 -16.45 -16.81 23.75
C LYS A 16 -17.86 -16.78 23.16
N MET A 17 -18.71 -15.88 23.64
CA MET A 17 -20.05 -15.72 23.05
C MET A 17 -19.91 -15.15 21.63
N ASP A 18 -20.29 -15.94 20.63
CA ASP A 18 -20.66 -15.40 19.34
C ASP A 18 -21.91 -14.52 19.53
N ARG A 19 -21.71 -13.21 19.39
CA ARG A 19 -22.77 -12.19 19.48
C ARG A 19 -23.42 -11.91 18.12
N ILE A 20 -22.80 -12.33 17.02
CA ILE A 20 -23.30 -12.07 15.65
C ILE A 20 -24.33 -13.14 15.28
N SER A 21 -24.08 -14.41 15.60
CA SER A 21 -25.08 -15.49 15.52
C SER A 21 -26.31 -15.32 16.44
N ARG A 22 -26.40 -14.21 17.19
CA ARG A 22 -27.58 -13.83 18.01
C ARG A 22 -28.45 -12.76 17.36
N LEU A 23 -28.01 -12.11 16.29
CA LEU A 23 -28.82 -11.12 15.59
C LEU A 23 -30.02 -11.82 14.90
N PRO A 24 -31.16 -11.14 14.72
CA PRO A 24 -32.26 -11.62 13.89
C PRO A 24 -31.82 -11.75 12.42
N ASP A 25 -32.45 -12.64 11.66
CA ASP A 25 -32.08 -12.89 10.27
C ASP A 25 -32.44 -11.68 9.37
N GLU A 26 -33.42 -10.88 9.79
CA GLU A 26 -33.79 -9.57 9.27
C GLU A 26 -32.64 -8.53 9.34
N ILE A 27 -31.60 -8.79 10.14
CA ILE A 27 -30.36 -7.99 10.18
C ILE A 27 -29.23 -8.73 9.44
N LEU A 28 -29.12 -10.05 9.59
CA LEU A 28 -28.03 -10.83 8.99
C LEU A 28 -28.15 -10.93 7.46
N VAL A 29 -29.36 -11.14 6.92
CA VAL A 29 -29.58 -11.27 5.48
C VAL A 29 -29.26 -9.97 4.72
N PRO A 30 -29.72 -8.77 5.15
CA PRO A 30 -29.29 -7.51 4.54
C PRO A 30 -27.78 -7.27 4.59
N ILE A 31 -27.06 -7.75 5.62
CA ILE A 31 -25.59 -7.66 5.69
C ILE A 31 -24.94 -8.57 4.63
N LEU A 32 -25.46 -9.80 4.45
CA LEU A 32 -24.99 -10.70 3.40
C LEU A 32 -25.29 -10.17 1.99
N ASP A 33 -26.41 -9.44 1.80
CA ASP A 33 -26.81 -8.82 0.53
C ASP A 33 -25.87 -7.71 0.01
N TYR A 34 -24.95 -7.21 0.85
CA TYR A 34 -23.87 -6.33 0.39
C TYR A 34 -22.64 -7.09 -0.15
N LEU A 35 -22.49 -8.37 0.19
CA LEU A 35 -21.31 -9.18 -0.14
C LEU A 35 -21.38 -9.79 -1.56
N PRO A 36 -20.23 -10.18 -2.13
CA PRO A 36 -20.17 -11.15 -3.22
C PRO A 36 -20.76 -12.52 -2.77
N THR A 37 -21.41 -13.26 -3.67
CA THR A 37 -22.14 -14.49 -3.28
C THR A 37 -21.21 -15.63 -2.85
N ASP A 38 -20.00 -15.71 -3.38
CA ASP A 38 -18.92 -16.60 -2.92
C ASP A 38 -18.50 -16.28 -1.47
N CYS A 39 -18.42 -15.00 -1.11
CA CYS A 39 -18.14 -14.55 0.26
C CYS A 39 -19.34 -14.83 1.19
N ALA A 40 -20.58 -14.59 0.73
CA ALA A 40 -21.79 -14.87 1.51
C ALA A 40 -21.95 -16.37 1.79
N VAL A 41 -21.77 -17.24 0.77
CA VAL A 41 -21.77 -18.71 0.94
C VAL A 41 -20.66 -19.15 1.89
N SER A 42 -19.49 -18.51 1.83
CA SER A 42 -18.35 -18.83 2.70
C SER A 42 -18.63 -18.54 4.19
N THR A 43 -19.62 -17.70 4.55
CA THR A 43 -20.06 -17.54 5.95
C THR A 43 -20.69 -18.81 6.55
N SER A 44 -21.13 -19.76 5.71
CA SER A 44 -21.73 -21.04 6.15
C SER A 44 -20.83 -21.89 7.05
N ILE A 45 -19.51 -21.65 7.07
CA ILE A 45 -18.54 -22.35 7.92
C ILE A 45 -18.42 -21.76 9.33
N LEU A 46 -18.99 -20.58 9.61
CA LEU A 46 -18.79 -19.84 10.85
C LEU A 46 -19.52 -20.48 12.04
N SER A 47 -20.76 -20.95 11.84
CA SER A 47 -21.50 -21.79 12.79
C SER A 47 -22.66 -22.48 12.08
N THR A 48 -23.30 -23.44 12.77
CA THR A 48 -24.50 -24.13 12.26
C THR A 48 -25.65 -23.20 11.90
N ARG A 49 -25.74 -21.99 12.50
CA ARG A 49 -26.75 -20.98 12.12
C ARG A 49 -26.49 -20.42 10.72
N TRP A 50 -25.25 -20.07 10.39
CA TRP A 50 -24.91 -19.44 9.11
C TRP A 50 -25.01 -20.40 7.91
N ARG A 51 -25.08 -21.71 8.18
CA ARG A 51 -25.09 -22.79 7.17
C ARG A 51 -26.05 -22.56 6.00
N TYR A 52 -27.19 -21.92 6.25
CA TYR A 52 -28.23 -21.67 5.23
C TYR A 52 -28.61 -20.17 5.05
N LEU A 53 -28.05 -19.22 5.81
CA LEU A 53 -28.46 -17.81 5.74
C LEU A 53 -28.25 -17.19 4.34
N PHE A 54 -27.24 -17.63 3.60
CA PHE A 54 -27.03 -17.17 2.22
C PHE A 54 -28.19 -17.54 1.28
N GLN A 55 -29.00 -18.55 1.58
CA GLN A 55 -30.12 -19.00 0.75
C GLN A 55 -31.33 -18.06 0.82
N LEU A 56 -31.31 -17.11 1.76
CA LEU A 56 -32.33 -16.07 2.00
C LEU A 56 -31.92 -14.70 1.43
N THR A 57 -30.72 -14.56 0.86
CA THR A 57 -30.25 -13.31 0.21
C THR A 57 -31.14 -12.92 -0.96
N THR A 58 -31.27 -11.62 -1.24
CA THR A 58 -31.99 -11.09 -2.40
C THR A 58 -31.04 -10.63 -3.52
N ASN A 59 -29.75 -10.46 -3.24
CA ASN A 59 -28.72 -10.01 -4.16
C ASN A 59 -27.72 -11.14 -4.48
N LEU A 60 -27.83 -11.73 -5.67
CA LEU A 60 -26.87 -12.71 -6.19
C LEU A 60 -25.86 -12.05 -7.13
N ARG A 61 -24.56 -12.24 -6.85
CA ARG A 61 -23.43 -11.61 -7.53
C ARG A 61 -22.34 -12.65 -7.79
N PHE A 62 -22.32 -13.17 -9.01
CA PHE A 62 -21.40 -14.21 -9.49
C PHE A 62 -20.31 -13.63 -10.39
N ASP A 63 -19.06 -14.01 -10.15
CA ASP A 63 -17.89 -13.55 -10.90
C ASP A 63 -16.87 -14.70 -11.05
N ASP A 64 -16.64 -15.15 -12.30
CA ASP A 64 -15.68 -16.22 -12.62
C ASP A 64 -14.26 -15.86 -12.14
N GLU A 65 -13.86 -14.58 -12.22
CA GLU A 65 -12.52 -14.13 -11.82
C GLU A 65 -12.28 -14.14 -10.31
N ARG A 66 -13.32 -14.26 -9.49
CA ARG A 66 -13.19 -14.30 -8.02
C ARG A 66 -13.00 -15.70 -7.44
N LEU A 67 -13.36 -16.75 -8.17
CA LEU A 67 -13.47 -18.11 -7.62
C LEU A 67 -12.13 -18.88 -7.57
N ASP A 68 -11.06 -18.16 -7.23
CA ASP A 68 -9.71 -18.68 -6.94
C ASP A 68 -9.64 -19.25 -5.51
N LEU A 69 -10.46 -20.28 -5.23
CA LEU A 69 -10.23 -21.16 -4.07
C LEU A 69 -8.92 -21.92 -4.27
N GLU A 70 -7.90 -21.59 -3.47
CA GLU A 70 -6.52 -22.10 -3.55
C GLU A 70 -6.46 -23.64 -3.58
N VAL A 71 -6.40 -24.22 -4.79
CA VAL A 71 -6.11 -25.64 -4.99
C VAL A 71 -4.93 -25.75 -5.93
N VAL A 72 -3.77 -26.06 -5.36
CA VAL A 72 -2.48 -26.13 -6.05
C VAL A 72 -2.40 -27.39 -6.92
N VAL A 73 -3.07 -27.36 -8.07
CA VAL A 73 -2.88 -28.34 -9.16
C VAL A 73 -2.00 -27.70 -10.23
N GLY A 74 -0.80 -28.25 -10.40
CA GLY A 74 0.25 -27.77 -11.31
C GLY A 74 -0.04 -28.03 -12.79
N GLY A 75 -1.13 -27.48 -13.32
CA GLY A 75 -1.54 -27.61 -14.72
C GLY A 75 -0.82 -26.69 -15.71
N THR A 76 -1.24 -26.76 -16.97
CA THR A 76 -1.16 -25.63 -17.91
C THR A 76 -2.26 -24.61 -17.56
N SER A 77 -2.11 -23.36 -17.99
CA SER A 77 -3.15 -22.33 -17.83
C SER A 77 -4.49 -22.80 -18.40
N THR A 78 -4.49 -23.42 -19.58
CA THR A 78 -5.69 -24.02 -20.20
C THR A 78 -6.38 -25.04 -19.28
N ALA A 79 -5.64 -25.91 -18.60
CA ALA A 79 -6.20 -26.90 -17.68
C ALA A 79 -6.71 -26.25 -16.38
N GLN A 80 -6.00 -25.26 -15.84
CA GLN A 80 -6.41 -24.53 -14.64
C GLN A 80 -7.68 -23.71 -14.92
N ASN A 81 -7.74 -22.98 -16.04
CA ASN A 81 -8.91 -22.25 -16.51
C ASN A 81 -10.10 -23.19 -16.75
N PHE A 82 -9.88 -24.38 -17.33
CA PHE A 82 -10.92 -25.39 -17.53
C PHE A 82 -11.49 -25.89 -16.19
N PHE A 83 -10.66 -26.21 -15.21
CA PHE A 83 -11.13 -26.60 -13.87
C PHE A 83 -11.79 -25.45 -13.11
N ARG A 84 -11.33 -24.19 -13.25
CA ARG A 84 -12.01 -23.02 -12.64
C ARG A 84 -13.41 -22.84 -13.23
N LYS A 85 -13.53 -22.86 -14.56
CA LYS A 85 -14.81 -22.78 -15.28
C LYS A 85 -15.78 -23.90 -14.89
N ILE A 86 -15.30 -25.13 -14.68
CA ILE A 86 -16.13 -26.24 -14.16
C ILE A 86 -16.59 -25.99 -12.71
N ARG A 87 -15.71 -25.49 -11.83
CA ARG A 87 -16.06 -25.16 -10.44
C ARG A 87 -17.04 -24.00 -10.35
N PHE A 88 -16.82 -22.94 -11.12
CA PHE A 88 -17.75 -21.83 -11.26
C PHE A 88 -19.11 -22.32 -11.75
N LYS A 89 -19.13 -23.17 -12.79
CA LYS A 89 -20.37 -23.82 -13.28
C LYS A 89 -21.10 -24.59 -12.18
N LYS A 90 -20.41 -25.44 -11.41
CA LYS A 90 -21.02 -26.17 -10.27
C LYS A 90 -21.51 -25.20 -9.20
N PHE A 91 -20.73 -24.20 -8.82
CA PHE A 91 -21.10 -23.22 -7.79
C PHE A 91 -22.39 -22.46 -8.12
N VAL A 92 -22.53 -21.94 -9.34
CA VAL A 92 -23.75 -21.21 -9.76
C VAL A 92 -24.99 -22.11 -9.71
N TYR A 93 -24.87 -23.39 -10.13
CA TYR A 93 -25.95 -24.37 -10.01
C TYR A 93 -26.24 -24.78 -8.55
N ASP A 94 -25.21 -25.06 -7.74
CA ASP A 94 -25.33 -25.40 -6.30
C ASP A 94 -26.06 -24.27 -5.53
N VAL A 95 -25.77 -23.01 -5.83
CA VAL A 95 -26.42 -21.84 -5.19
C VAL A 95 -27.84 -21.64 -5.69
N LEU A 96 -28.07 -21.57 -7.02
CA LEU A 96 -29.41 -21.34 -7.57
C LEU A 96 -30.39 -22.48 -7.22
N GLY A 97 -29.94 -23.72 -7.24
CA GLY A 97 -30.73 -24.89 -6.88
C GLY A 97 -31.06 -24.99 -5.39
N SER A 98 -30.35 -24.25 -4.53
CA SER A 98 -30.61 -24.20 -3.07
C SER A 98 -31.16 -22.85 -2.59
N HIS A 99 -31.51 -21.95 -3.52
CA HIS A 99 -31.99 -20.60 -3.20
C HIS A 99 -33.47 -20.58 -2.85
N GLN A 100 -33.82 -20.17 -1.62
CA GLN A 100 -35.17 -20.32 -1.08
C GLN A 100 -36.10 -19.16 -1.44
N VAL A 101 -35.58 -17.94 -1.62
CA VAL A 101 -36.38 -16.74 -1.93
C VAL A 101 -37.16 -16.91 -3.24
N SER A 102 -38.40 -16.40 -3.30
CA SER A 102 -39.28 -16.46 -4.47
C SER A 102 -38.96 -15.41 -5.54
N ALA A 103 -38.55 -14.21 -5.13
CA ALA A 103 -38.17 -13.09 -5.97
C ALA A 103 -36.74 -12.62 -5.68
N ILE A 104 -35.86 -12.67 -6.68
CA ILE A 104 -34.50 -12.13 -6.59
C ILE A 104 -34.56 -10.61 -6.84
N LYS A 105 -33.94 -9.80 -5.97
CA LYS A 105 -33.84 -8.36 -6.23
C LYS A 105 -32.82 -8.09 -7.33
N LEU A 106 -31.58 -8.58 -7.15
CA LEU A 106 -30.47 -8.34 -8.07
C LEU A 106 -29.79 -9.65 -8.45
N PHE A 107 -29.65 -9.90 -9.75
CA PHE A 107 -28.78 -10.96 -10.29
C PHE A 107 -27.68 -10.33 -11.15
N SER A 108 -26.44 -10.53 -10.76
CA SER A 108 -25.25 -10.08 -11.49
C SER A 108 -24.37 -11.26 -11.84
N LEU A 109 -23.99 -11.37 -13.11
CA LEU A 109 -23.18 -12.47 -13.64
C LEU A 109 -22.06 -11.91 -14.53
N LYS A 110 -20.82 -12.12 -14.08
CA LYS A 110 -19.62 -11.97 -14.91
C LYS A 110 -19.04 -13.36 -15.23
N THR A 111 -18.94 -13.70 -16.52
CA THR A 111 -18.43 -15.00 -16.99
C THR A 111 -17.88 -14.93 -18.42
N HIS A 112 -16.98 -15.85 -18.78
CA HIS A 112 -16.59 -16.05 -20.18
C HIS A 112 -17.70 -16.80 -20.94
N LEU A 113 -17.95 -16.42 -22.20
CA LEU A 113 -18.80 -17.18 -23.12
C LEU A 113 -18.00 -18.27 -23.82
N ASN A 114 -18.53 -19.49 -23.87
CA ASN A 114 -17.92 -20.60 -24.60
C ASN A 114 -19.01 -21.44 -25.30
N PRO A 115 -19.17 -21.34 -26.63
CA PRO A 115 -20.29 -21.92 -27.39
C PRO A 115 -20.29 -23.45 -27.47
N TYR A 116 -19.32 -24.12 -26.85
CA TYR A 116 -19.23 -25.58 -26.79
C TYR A 116 -19.37 -26.15 -25.37
N ARG A 117 -19.37 -25.32 -24.30
CA ARG A 117 -19.25 -25.81 -22.91
C ARG A 117 -20.01 -25.03 -21.84
N LEU A 118 -20.26 -23.73 -22.04
CA LEU A 118 -20.78 -22.82 -21.02
C LEU A 118 -21.77 -21.82 -21.64
N HIS A 119 -23.03 -22.24 -21.72
CA HIS A 119 -24.16 -21.35 -21.94
C HIS A 119 -24.72 -20.87 -20.58
N PRO A 120 -24.68 -19.57 -20.27
CA PRO A 120 -25.29 -19.02 -19.07
C PRO A 120 -26.83 -18.99 -19.13
N TYR A 121 -27.42 -19.34 -20.29
CA TYR A 121 -28.85 -19.44 -20.58
C TYR A 121 -29.67 -20.01 -19.41
N ASN A 122 -29.27 -21.18 -18.88
CA ASN A 122 -30.01 -21.86 -17.80
C ASN A 122 -30.00 -21.08 -16.48
N TRP A 123 -28.93 -20.34 -16.19
CA TRP A 123 -28.82 -19.52 -14.98
C TRP A 123 -29.64 -18.24 -15.11
N ILE A 124 -29.61 -17.64 -16.29
CA ILE A 124 -30.48 -16.49 -16.63
C ILE A 124 -31.94 -16.93 -16.49
N ASN A 125 -32.34 -18.06 -17.07
CA ASN A 125 -33.74 -18.49 -16.98
C ASN A 125 -34.16 -18.90 -15.57
N ALA A 126 -33.27 -19.50 -14.78
CA ALA A 126 -33.51 -19.73 -13.36
C ALA A 126 -33.74 -18.42 -12.59
N ALA A 127 -33.02 -17.34 -12.90
CA ALA A 127 -33.26 -16.02 -12.31
C ALA A 127 -34.58 -15.38 -12.79
N ILE A 128 -34.96 -15.57 -14.06
CA ILE A 128 -36.27 -15.11 -14.61
C ILE A 128 -37.44 -15.85 -13.95
N HIS A 129 -37.37 -17.18 -13.80
CA HIS A 129 -38.36 -17.96 -13.05
C HIS A 129 -38.44 -17.55 -11.56
N LYS A 130 -37.32 -17.08 -10.98
CA LYS A 130 -37.23 -16.47 -9.65
C LYS A 130 -37.50 -14.95 -9.66
N GLN A 131 -38.35 -14.47 -10.59
CA GLN A 131 -38.93 -13.13 -10.62
C GLN A 131 -37.93 -11.97 -10.46
N VAL A 132 -36.74 -12.10 -11.07
CA VAL A 132 -35.67 -11.10 -10.93
C VAL A 132 -36.10 -9.69 -11.36
N GLN A 133 -35.67 -8.67 -10.59
CA GLN A 133 -35.98 -7.25 -10.82
C GLN A 133 -34.82 -6.51 -11.51
N GLU A 134 -33.59 -6.67 -11.02
CA GLU A 134 -32.38 -6.07 -11.60
C GLU A 134 -31.46 -7.16 -12.16
N LEU A 135 -31.16 -7.12 -13.46
CA LEU A 135 -30.35 -8.13 -14.15
C LEU A 135 -29.13 -7.52 -14.84
N TYR A 136 -27.93 -7.90 -14.38
CA TYR A 136 -26.65 -7.39 -14.87
C TYR A 136 -25.81 -8.53 -15.47
N LEU A 137 -25.72 -8.57 -16.81
CA LEU A 137 -24.99 -9.58 -17.55
C LEU A 137 -23.73 -8.98 -18.18
N ARG A 138 -22.55 -9.51 -17.81
CA ARG A 138 -21.26 -9.10 -18.40
C ARG A 138 -20.50 -10.32 -18.88
N PHE A 139 -20.29 -10.35 -20.19
CA PHE A 139 -19.67 -11.48 -20.87
C PHE A 139 -18.31 -11.10 -21.43
N GLU A 140 -17.33 -12.00 -21.28
CA GLU A 140 -16.01 -11.84 -21.89
C GLU A 140 -15.75 -12.93 -22.94
N ALA A 141 -14.94 -12.64 -23.94
CA ALA A 141 -14.44 -13.64 -24.88
C ALA A 141 -13.57 -14.70 -24.18
N ASP A 142 -13.42 -15.87 -24.81
CA ASP A 142 -12.51 -16.93 -24.39
C ASP A 142 -11.27 -16.93 -25.29
N GLU A 143 -10.06 -16.97 -24.73
CA GLU A 143 -8.81 -16.72 -25.48
C GLU A 143 -8.59 -17.73 -26.63
N ASP A 144 -9.09 -18.95 -26.49
CA ASP A 144 -9.00 -20.02 -27.49
C ASP A 144 -10.02 -19.87 -28.65
N LEU A 145 -10.92 -18.87 -28.60
CA LEU A 145 -12.10 -18.76 -29.47
C LEU A 145 -12.25 -17.44 -30.25
N GLU A 146 -11.44 -16.41 -29.98
CA GLU A 146 -11.47 -15.12 -30.71
C GLU A 146 -11.25 -15.26 -32.25
N ASN A 147 -10.81 -16.43 -32.74
CA ASN A 147 -10.61 -16.73 -34.16
C ASN A 147 -11.67 -17.68 -34.77
N SER A 148 -12.71 -18.06 -34.03
CA SER A 148 -13.75 -18.99 -34.53
C SER A 148 -14.90 -18.25 -35.23
N PRO A 149 -15.28 -18.57 -36.47
CA PRO A 149 -16.37 -17.86 -37.17
C PRO A 149 -17.73 -17.93 -36.46
N TRP A 150 -17.87 -18.82 -35.47
CA TRP A 150 -19.07 -18.99 -34.64
C TRP A 150 -19.11 -18.09 -33.39
N TYR A 151 -18.08 -17.26 -33.11
CA TYR A 151 -18.03 -16.46 -31.86
C TYR A 151 -19.20 -15.47 -31.71
N ASN A 152 -19.80 -15.03 -32.82
CA ASN A 152 -20.84 -14.00 -32.83
C ASN A 152 -22.19 -14.46 -32.23
N LEU A 153 -22.50 -15.77 -32.29
CA LEU A 153 -23.85 -16.26 -31.99
C LEU A 153 -24.07 -16.54 -30.50
N CYS A 154 -24.85 -15.70 -29.83
CA CYS A 154 -25.30 -15.90 -28.46
C CYS A 154 -26.80 -15.69 -28.33
N SER A 155 -27.56 -16.80 -28.35
CA SER A 155 -28.99 -16.79 -28.08
C SER A 155 -29.28 -16.58 -26.59
N PHE A 156 -30.15 -15.62 -26.31
CA PHE A 156 -30.74 -15.39 -24.98
C PHE A 156 -32.08 -16.13 -24.86
N PRO A 157 -32.52 -16.51 -23.64
CA PRO A 157 -33.84 -17.12 -23.46
C PRO A 157 -34.96 -16.16 -23.87
N CYS A 158 -35.96 -16.66 -24.61
CA CYS A 158 -37.13 -15.85 -25.01
C CYS A 158 -37.90 -15.29 -23.79
N ASP A 159 -37.83 -16.00 -22.66
CA ASP A 159 -38.42 -15.63 -21.37
C ASP A 159 -37.78 -14.36 -20.78
N LEU A 160 -36.49 -14.10 -21.04
CA LEU A 160 -35.82 -12.85 -20.63
C LEU A 160 -36.55 -11.64 -21.19
N PHE A 161 -36.91 -11.70 -22.47
CA PHE A 161 -37.55 -10.61 -23.20
C PHE A 161 -39.07 -10.57 -23.07
N ASN A 162 -39.64 -11.44 -22.22
CA ASN A 162 -41.06 -11.46 -21.86
C ASN A 162 -41.27 -11.36 -20.34
N SER A 163 -40.23 -11.00 -19.59
CA SER A 163 -40.29 -10.85 -18.15
C SER A 163 -41.13 -9.65 -17.74
N LYS A 164 -42.14 -9.92 -16.90
CA LYS A 164 -43.00 -8.90 -16.28
C LYS A 164 -42.40 -8.29 -15.01
N THR A 165 -41.27 -8.81 -14.52
CA THR A 165 -40.67 -8.38 -13.24
C THR A 165 -39.40 -7.55 -13.40
N LEU A 166 -38.75 -7.59 -14.57
CA LEU A 166 -37.54 -6.81 -14.82
C LEU A 166 -37.83 -5.31 -14.82
N VAL A 167 -37.05 -4.58 -14.03
CA VAL A 167 -37.02 -3.11 -13.92
C VAL A 167 -35.71 -2.55 -14.46
N VAL A 168 -34.61 -3.29 -14.30
CA VAL A 168 -33.27 -2.91 -14.80
C VAL A 168 -32.65 -4.06 -15.58
N LEU A 169 -32.13 -3.77 -16.78
CA LEU A 169 -31.40 -4.73 -17.62
C LEU A 169 -30.10 -4.11 -18.14
N GLN A 170 -28.95 -4.63 -17.72
CA GLN A 170 -27.66 -4.36 -18.35
C GLN A 170 -27.17 -5.63 -19.07
N ILE A 171 -26.82 -5.51 -20.35
CA ILE A 171 -26.13 -6.54 -21.12
C ILE A 171 -24.87 -5.91 -21.72
N GLY A 172 -23.70 -6.48 -21.43
CA GLY A 172 -22.42 -5.99 -21.96
C GLY A 172 -21.46 -7.09 -22.37
N PHE A 173 -20.77 -6.89 -23.48
CA PHE A 173 -19.68 -7.75 -23.95
C PHE A 173 -18.32 -7.06 -23.85
N LEU A 174 -17.29 -7.84 -23.53
CA LEU A 174 -15.92 -7.38 -23.31
C LEU A 174 -14.97 -8.19 -24.20
N THR A 175 -14.44 -7.51 -25.20
CA THR A 175 -13.51 -8.00 -26.22
C THR A 175 -12.13 -7.37 -26.04
N ARG A 176 -11.10 -7.97 -26.64
CA ARG A 176 -9.75 -7.41 -26.77
C ARG A 176 -9.52 -6.66 -28.09
N GLN A 177 -10.42 -6.83 -29.05
CA GLN A 177 -10.40 -6.24 -30.38
C GLN A 177 -11.67 -5.39 -30.56
N GLU A 178 -11.53 -4.14 -30.99
CA GLU A 178 -12.61 -3.13 -30.99
C GLU A 178 -13.71 -3.41 -32.05
N GLU A 179 -13.51 -4.41 -32.92
CA GLU A 179 -14.45 -4.81 -33.97
C GLU A 179 -15.45 -5.91 -33.58
N PHE A 180 -15.35 -6.52 -32.39
CA PHE A 180 -16.21 -7.65 -31.99
C PHE A 180 -17.38 -7.20 -31.09
N PHE A 181 -18.60 -7.56 -31.51
CA PHE A 181 -19.86 -7.19 -30.86
C PHE A 181 -20.69 -8.44 -30.62
N LEU A 182 -21.47 -8.46 -29.55
CA LEU A 182 -22.42 -9.54 -29.28
C LEU A 182 -23.62 -9.42 -30.21
N LEU A 183 -23.88 -10.43 -31.04
CA LEU A 183 -25.02 -10.44 -31.94
C LEU A 183 -26.32 -10.72 -31.15
N LEU A 184 -27.20 -9.72 -31.08
CA LEU A 184 -28.50 -9.82 -30.45
C LEU A 184 -29.57 -10.09 -31.53
N GLU A 185 -30.05 -11.33 -31.55
CA GLU A 185 -31.11 -11.80 -32.45
C GLU A 185 -32.47 -11.82 -31.74
N VAL A 186 -33.49 -11.23 -32.37
CA VAL A 186 -34.85 -11.10 -31.80
C VAL A 186 -35.86 -11.68 -32.78
N LEU A 187 -36.12 -12.98 -32.62
CA LEU A 187 -36.98 -13.77 -33.51
C LEU A 187 -38.48 -13.46 -33.34
N THR A 188 -38.91 -13.11 -32.13
CA THR A 188 -40.32 -12.97 -31.72
C THR A 188 -40.62 -11.57 -31.19
N SER A 189 -41.91 -11.28 -30.94
CA SER A 189 -42.34 -10.07 -30.24
C SER A 189 -41.82 -10.06 -28.79
N ILE A 190 -41.40 -8.89 -28.32
CA ILE A 190 -40.86 -8.66 -26.98
C ILE A 190 -41.89 -7.90 -26.13
N SER A 191 -41.92 -8.18 -24.82
CA SER A 191 -42.82 -7.53 -23.88
C SER A 191 -42.14 -7.38 -22.52
N LEU A 192 -41.60 -6.18 -22.28
CA LEU A 192 -40.88 -5.80 -21.06
C LEU A 192 -41.62 -4.64 -20.38
N PRO A 193 -42.84 -4.86 -19.84
CA PRO A 193 -43.77 -3.81 -19.46
C PRO A 193 -43.32 -2.97 -18.25
N ASN A 194 -42.40 -3.48 -17.43
CA ASN A 194 -41.89 -2.80 -16.23
C ASN A 194 -40.42 -2.36 -16.34
N LEU A 195 -39.76 -2.60 -17.48
CA LEU A 195 -38.36 -2.23 -17.68
C LEU A 195 -38.24 -0.71 -17.77
N LYS A 196 -37.60 -0.10 -16.78
CA LYS A 196 -37.33 1.35 -16.72
C LYS A 196 -35.94 1.70 -17.23
N ASN A 197 -34.93 0.88 -16.89
CA ASN A 197 -33.53 1.21 -17.16
C ASN A 197 -32.87 0.12 -18.02
N LEU A 198 -32.37 0.50 -19.20
CA LEU A 198 -31.72 -0.40 -20.16
C LEU A 198 -30.31 0.09 -20.48
N HIS A 199 -29.32 -0.80 -20.40
CA HIS A 199 -27.93 -0.50 -20.74
C HIS A 199 -27.37 -1.60 -21.65
N LEU A 200 -27.03 -1.24 -22.89
CA LEU A 200 -26.41 -2.13 -23.88
C LEU A 200 -24.95 -1.70 -24.09
N LYS A 201 -24.00 -2.67 -24.06
CA LYS A 201 -22.58 -2.41 -24.28
C LYS A 201 -21.92 -3.42 -25.23
N CYS A 202 -21.25 -2.95 -26.29
CA CYS A 202 -20.61 -3.82 -27.30
C CYS A 202 -21.60 -4.80 -27.96
N ILE A 203 -22.79 -4.32 -28.32
CA ILE A 203 -23.88 -5.11 -28.92
C ILE A 203 -24.14 -4.66 -30.36
N THR A 204 -24.54 -5.61 -31.20
CA THR A 204 -25.01 -5.38 -32.57
C THR A 204 -26.28 -6.21 -32.83
N PHE A 205 -27.24 -5.70 -33.59
CA PHE A 205 -28.45 -6.45 -33.95
C PHE A 205 -28.25 -7.23 -35.26
N CYS A 206 -28.83 -8.43 -35.38
CA CYS A 206 -28.69 -9.21 -36.62
C CYS A 206 -29.37 -8.56 -37.83
N ASP A 207 -30.53 -7.92 -37.63
CA ASP A 207 -31.20 -7.08 -38.62
C ASP A 207 -31.99 -5.92 -38.01
N SER A 208 -32.38 -4.98 -38.87
CA SER A 208 -33.21 -3.82 -38.54
C SER A 208 -34.56 -4.19 -37.92
N LYS A 209 -35.10 -5.38 -38.23
CA LYS A 209 -36.38 -5.83 -37.68
C LYS A 209 -36.22 -6.24 -36.22
N SER A 210 -35.11 -6.90 -35.89
CA SER A 210 -34.75 -7.31 -34.54
C SER A 210 -34.50 -6.11 -33.63
N CYS A 211 -33.79 -5.08 -34.14
CA CYS A 211 -33.63 -3.80 -33.45
C CYS A 211 -34.99 -3.16 -33.12
N LYS A 212 -35.87 -3.00 -34.13
CA LYS A 212 -37.19 -2.39 -33.94
C LYS A 212 -38.10 -3.21 -33.01
N ARG A 213 -38.12 -4.54 -33.14
CA ARG A 213 -38.83 -5.44 -32.21
C ARG A 213 -38.39 -5.22 -30.76
N PHE A 214 -37.09 -5.18 -30.51
CA PHE A 214 -36.51 -5.05 -29.18
C PHE A 214 -36.99 -3.78 -28.46
N PHE A 215 -36.82 -2.62 -29.07
CA PHE A 215 -37.24 -1.36 -28.45
C PHE A 215 -38.77 -1.20 -28.42
N SER A 216 -39.51 -1.71 -29.40
CA SER A 216 -40.98 -1.64 -29.42
C SER A 216 -41.67 -2.38 -28.25
N GLY A 217 -41.00 -3.36 -27.64
CA GLY A 217 -41.51 -4.09 -26.47
C GLY A 217 -41.18 -3.45 -25.11
N CYS A 218 -40.40 -2.36 -25.07
CA CYS A 218 -39.91 -1.73 -23.85
C CYS A 218 -40.83 -0.56 -23.41
N PHE A 219 -42.11 -0.83 -23.18
CA PHE A 219 -43.16 0.19 -23.04
C PHE A 219 -42.92 1.25 -21.95
N SER A 220 -42.28 0.88 -20.83
CA SER A 220 -42.06 1.75 -19.67
C SER A 220 -40.62 2.27 -19.53
N LEU A 221 -39.84 2.24 -20.62
CA LEU A 221 -38.42 2.61 -20.61
C LEU A 221 -38.24 4.10 -20.29
N GLU A 222 -37.58 4.44 -19.18
CA GLU A 222 -37.31 5.80 -18.73
C GLU A 222 -35.84 6.24 -18.95
N GLU A 223 -34.88 5.32 -18.77
CA GLU A 223 -33.45 5.55 -19.04
C GLU A 223 -32.88 4.52 -20.04
N LEU A 224 -32.23 5.00 -21.11
CA LEU A 224 -31.47 4.18 -22.06
C LEU A 224 -29.99 4.59 -22.08
N THR A 225 -29.09 3.62 -22.00
CA THR A 225 -27.64 3.78 -22.23
C THR A 225 -27.15 2.86 -23.35
N LEU A 226 -26.47 3.43 -24.34
CA LEU A 226 -25.81 2.72 -25.44
C LEU A 226 -24.31 3.02 -25.39
N GLU A 227 -23.48 2.01 -25.10
CA GLU A 227 -22.02 2.15 -25.07
C GLU A 227 -21.36 1.25 -26.14
N ASN A 228 -20.70 1.86 -27.13
CA ASN A 228 -20.06 1.15 -28.25
C ASN A 228 -20.99 0.09 -28.85
N CYS A 229 -22.16 0.50 -29.35
CA CYS A 229 -23.12 -0.39 -30.00
C CYS A 229 -23.22 -0.06 -31.50
N ARG A 230 -23.33 -1.10 -32.34
CA ARG A 230 -23.57 -0.95 -33.78
C ARG A 230 -25.06 -1.09 -34.08
N ILE A 231 -25.64 -0.05 -34.66
CA ILE A 231 -27.07 0.08 -34.98
C ILE A 231 -27.14 0.82 -36.33
N ARG A 232 -27.88 0.29 -37.31
CA ARG A 232 -27.74 0.73 -38.69
C ARG A 232 -28.68 1.90 -39.00
N ALA A 233 -28.24 2.79 -39.89
CA ALA A 233 -28.91 4.03 -40.33
C ALA A 233 -30.29 3.90 -41.03
N ARG A 234 -31.08 2.86 -40.75
CA ARG A 234 -32.51 2.72 -41.08
C ARG A 234 -33.35 2.30 -39.86
N ASP A 235 -32.71 2.24 -38.69
CA ASP A 235 -33.28 1.74 -37.44
C ASP A 235 -33.88 2.91 -36.66
N SER A 236 -35.16 3.20 -36.93
CA SER A 236 -35.96 4.14 -36.14
C SER A 236 -36.48 3.51 -34.84
N MET A 237 -36.26 4.19 -33.72
CA MET A 237 -36.81 3.87 -32.40
C MET A 237 -37.88 4.91 -32.03
N HIS A 238 -39.03 4.44 -31.55
CA HIS A 238 -40.10 5.30 -31.05
C HIS A 238 -40.38 4.97 -29.59
N SER A 239 -40.33 5.95 -28.68
CA SER A 239 -40.72 5.78 -27.27
C SER A 239 -41.39 7.04 -26.73
N THR A 240 -42.56 6.88 -26.13
CA THR A 240 -43.28 7.97 -25.46
C THR A 240 -42.93 8.11 -23.97
N THR A 241 -42.11 7.21 -23.42
CA THR A 241 -41.77 7.12 -22.00
C THR A 241 -40.32 7.46 -21.67
N LEU A 242 -39.41 7.43 -22.67
CA LEU A 242 -37.98 7.68 -22.48
C LEU A 242 -37.72 9.13 -22.03
N LYS A 243 -37.16 9.29 -20.83
CA LYS A 243 -36.84 10.59 -20.22
C LYS A 243 -35.36 10.96 -20.35
N LYS A 244 -34.48 9.95 -20.40
CA LYS A 244 -33.03 10.12 -20.42
C LYS A 244 -32.36 9.16 -21.40
N LEU A 245 -31.50 9.71 -22.25
CA LEU A 245 -30.71 8.97 -23.21
C LEU A 245 -29.22 9.27 -23.01
N THR A 246 -28.41 8.23 -22.86
CA THR A 246 -26.94 8.32 -22.78
C THR A 246 -26.32 7.54 -23.93
N ILE A 247 -25.55 8.21 -24.78
CA ILE A 247 -24.81 7.61 -25.90
C ILE A 247 -23.32 7.75 -25.60
N ILE A 248 -22.57 6.65 -25.69
CA ILE A 248 -21.14 6.61 -25.41
C ILE A 248 -20.43 5.90 -26.57
N ASN A 249 -19.50 6.58 -27.23
CA ASN A 249 -18.59 6.01 -28.22
C ASN A 249 -19.28 5.18 -29.35
N MET A 250 -20.18 5.79 -30.12
CA MET A 250 -20.76 5.18 -31.34
C MET A 250 -19.93 5.53 -32.59
N ALA A 251 -19.88 4.61 -33.56
CA ALA A 251 -19.05 4.75 -34.75
C ALA A 251 -19.71 5.60 -35.86
N HIS A 252 -18.89 6.12 -36.79
CA HIS A 252 -19.27 7.11 -37.80
C HIS A 252 -20.40 6.68 -38.75
N GLU A 253 -20.66 5.38 -38.94
CA GLU A 253 -21.68 4.84 -39.86
C GLU A 253 -22.93 4.28 -39.15
N ASP A 254 -22.91 4.21 -37.81
CA ASP A 254 -23.96 3.61 -36.99
C ASP A 254 -24.94 4.69 -36.47
N TRP A 255 -25.91 5.08 -37.30
CA TRP A 255 -26.93 6.08 -36.93
C TRP A 255 -28.26 5.41 -36.52
N ILE A 256 -28.99 6.03 -35.60
CA ILE A 256 -30.29 5.57 -35.09
C ILE A 256 -31.27 6.76 -35.00
N ASP A 257 -32.44 6.65 -35.61
CA ASP A 257 -33.45 7.73 -35.61
C ASP A 257 -34.33 7.61 -34.36
N ILE A 258 -34.14 8.49 -33.37
CA ILE A 258 -34.81 8.37 -32.07
C ILE A 258 -35.95 9.39 -31.95
N HIS A 259 -37.18 8.90 -32.07
CA HIS A 259 -38.40 9.65 -31.81
C HIS A 259 -38.83 9.47 -30.34
N ALA A 260 -38.29 10.32 -29.46
CA ALA A 260 -38.57 10.25 -28.02
C ALA A 260 -39.31 11.51 -27.53
N SER A 261 -40.65 11.45 -27.48
CA SER A 261 -41.50 12.63 -27.21
C SER A 261 -41.33 13.22 -25.80
N SER A 262 -40.91 12.39 -24.85
CA SER A 262 -40.79 12.73 -23.42
C SER A 262 -39.33 12.89 -22.96
N LEU A 263 -38.38 12.94 -23.91
CA LEU A 263 -36.96 13.02 -23.60
C LEU A 263 -36.62 14.39 -23.01
N ALA A 264 -36.19 14.42 -21.76
CA ALA A 264 -35.81 15.64 -21.04
C ALA A 264 -34.28 15.81 -20.95
N TYR A 265 -33.55 14.69 -20.85
CA TYR A 265 -32.09 14.63 -20.66
C TYR A 265 -31.42 13.86 -21.80
N LEU A 266 -30.45 14.49 -22.46
CA LEU A 266 -29.61 13.84 -23.48
C LEU A 266 -28.13 14.06 -23.14
N THR A 267 -27.40 12.95 -22.98
CA THR A 267 -25.96 12.94 -22.73
C THR A 267 -25.25 12.20 -23.86
N ILE A 268 -24.29 12.85 -24.52
CA ILE A 268 -23.45 12.25 -25.56
C ILE A 268 -21.99 12.34 -25.11
N ILE A 269 -21.31 11.19 -25.08
CA ILE A 269 -19.91 11.07 -24.66
C ILE A 269 -19.10 10.48 -25.83
N THR A 270 -18.12 11.24 -26.30
CA THR A 270 -17.25 10.84 -27.43
C THR A 270 -15.78 10.98 -27.05
N PRO A 271 -14.94 9.94 -27.22
CA PRO A 271 -13.49 10.14 -27.27
C PRO A 271 -13.11 11.03 -28.47
N GLY A 272 -11.89 11.56 -28.47
CA GLY A 272 -11.49 12.68 -29.35
C GLY A 272 -11.64 12.51 -30.87
N ASP A 273 -11.72 13.65 -31.55
CA ASP A 273 -11.57 13.86 -33.00
C ASP A 273 -12.49 13.10 -33.99
N TYR A 274 -13.68 12.69 -33.54
CA TYR A 274 -14.81 12.52 -34.46
C TYR A 274 -15.22 13.87 -35.06
N GLY A 275 -14.62 14.24 -36.19
CA GLY A 275 -14.73 15.56 -36.81
C GLY A 275 -16.17 16.07 -36.95
N LEU A 276 -16.36 17.38 -36.80
CA LEU A 276 -17.66 18.05 -36.54
C LEU A 276 -18.80 17.67 -37.51
N SER A 277 -18.51 17.25 -38.75
CA SER A 277 -19.51 16.69 -39.68
C SER A 277 -20.34 15.58 -39.03
N SER A 278 -19.71 14.73 -38.23
CA SER A 278 -20.29 13.54 -37.62
C SER A 278 -21.24 13.92 -36.48
N ILE A 279 -20.77 14.77 -35.57
CA ILE A 279 -21.57 15.31 -34.46
C ILE A 279 -22.73 16.13 -34.99
N ASN A 280 -22.52 16.99 -36.02
CA ASN A 280 -23.58 17.77 -36.63
C ASN A 280 -24.60 16.91 -37.39
N LYS A 281 -24.20 15.80 -38.02
CA LYS A 281 -25.14 14.82 -38.62
C LYS A 281 -25.99 14.13 -37.56
N LEU A 282 -25.35 13.56 -36.54
CA LEU A 282 -26.02 12.85 -35.44
C LEU A 282 -26.96 13.78 -34.67
N ALA A 283 -26.52 15.02 -34.39
CA ALA A 283 -27.37 16.05 -33.84
C ALA A 283 -28.51 16.43 -34.81
N SER A 284 -28.27 16.61 -36.11
CA SER A 284 -29.34 16.97 -37.06
C SER A 284 -30.46 15.93 -37.16
N ALA A 285 -30.13 14.63 -37.09
CA ALA A 285 -31.10 13.53 -37.10
C ALA A 285 -31.93 13.45 -35.80
N LEU A 286 -31.35 13.83 -34.66
CA LEU A 286 -32.07 13.97 -33.39
C LEU A 286 -32.91 15.27 -33.34
N VAL A 287 -32.40 16.37 -33.91
CA VAL A 287 -33.02 17.71 -33.88
C VAL A 287 -34.32 17.78 -34.67
N THR A 288 -34.46 17.04 -35.77
CA THR A 288 -35.69 17.07 -36.59
C THR A 288 -36.94 16.54 -35.87
N HIS A 289 -36.78 15.80 -34.76
CA HIS A 289 -37.89 15.07 -34.12
C HIS A 289 -37.98 15.19 -32.59
N ILE A 290 -37.11 15.96 -31.94
CA ILE A 290 -37.06 16.08 -30.47
C ILE A 290 -37.20 17.56 -30.05
N HIS A 291 -38.44 18.00 -29.83
CA HIS A 291 -38.76 19.36 -29.38
C HIS A 291 -38.81 19.52 -27.84
N SER A 292 -38.60 18.45 -27.06
CA SER A 292 -38.88 18.40 -25.61
C SER A 292 -37.65 18.34 -24.68
N VAL A 293 -36.43 18.20 -25.22
CA VAL A 293 -35.20 18.15 -24.40
C VAL A 293 -34.95 19.50 -23.72
N THR A 294 -34.77 19.45 -22.41
CA THR A 294 -34.52 20.62 -21.54
C THR A 294 -33.07 20.70 -21.07
N HIS A 295 -32.37 19.56 -21.00
CA HIS A 295 -31.00 19.45 -20.54
C HIS A 295 -30.18 18.64 -21.57
N PHE A 296 -29.14 19.27 -22.12
CA PHE A 296 -28.20 18.63 -23.03
C PHE A 296 -26.78 18.71 -22.48
N SER A 297 -26.08 17.57 -22.49
CA SER A 297 -24.67 17.50 -22.12
C SER A 297 -23.88 16.77 -23.20
N LEU A 298 -22.82 17.43 -23.67
CA LEU A 298 -21.85 16.88 -24.61
C LEU A 298 -20.50 16.86 -23.90
N LEU A 299 -19.92 15.67 -23.77
CA LEU A 299 -18.73 15.43 -22.97
C LEU A 299 -17.65 14.77 -23.84
N GLY A 300 -16.47 15.40 -23.89
CA GLY A 300 -15.37 15.00 -24.76
C GLY A 300 -14.11 15.79 -24.46
N GLU A 301 -12.95 15.22 -24.81
CA GLU A 301 -11.64 15.68 -24.35
C GLU A 301 -11.21 17.05 -24.93
N THR A 302 -11.75 17.45 -26.09
CA THR A 302 -11.28 18.62 -26.87
C THR A 302 -12.27 19.80 -26.96
N LEU A 303 -13.25 19.92 -26.05
CA LEU A 303 -14.30 20.95 -26.10
C LEU A 303 -13.85 22.42 -25.88
N MET A 304 -12.57 22.69 -25.66
CA MET A 304 -12.02 24.03 -25.38
C MET A 304 -11.52 24.77 -26.64
N GLY A 305 -12.40 24.99 -27.63
CA GLY A 305 -12.03 25.71 -28.85
C GLY A 305 -13.18 26.20 -29.73
N ARG A 306 -13.55 27.48 -29.60
CA ARG A 306 -14.37 28.30 -30.54
C ARG A 306 -15.56 27.58 -31.23
N TYR A 307 -16.65 27.34 -30.51
CA TYR A 307 -17.93 27.00 -31.14
C TYR A 307 -18.61 28.20 -31.79
N TYR A 308 -18.91 28.08 -33.09
CA TYR A 308 -19.93 28.86 -33.80
C TYR A 308 -20.86 27.87 -34.51
N GLY A 309 -22.15 27.89 -34.18
CA GLY A 309 -23.16 27.01 -34.80
C GLY A 309 -23.35 25.66 -34.12
N LEU A 310 -23.90 25.66 -32.90
CA LEU A 310 -24.75 24.55 -32.46
C LEU A 310 -26.08 24.60 -33.23
N PRO A 311 -26.75 23.46 -33.49
CA PRO A 311 -28.13 23.48 -33.96
C PRO A 311 -29.04 24.10 -32.88
N ASN A 312 -29.97 24.96 -33.30
CA ASN A 312 -30.91 25.63 -32.38
C ASN A 312 -31.90 24.61 -31.78
N PHE A 313 -31.62 24.14 -30.56
CA PHE A 313 -32.62 23.51 -29.70
C PHE A 313 -33.45 24.61 -29.00
N PRO A 314 -34.71 24.87 -29.37
CA PRO A 314 -35.44 26.05 -28.89
C PRO A 314 -35.83 25.99 -27.40
N ASN A 315 -35.75 24.81 -26.76
CA ASN A 315 -36.27 24.55 -25.42
C ASN A 315 -35.21 24.05 -24.41
N VAL A 316 -33.92 24.05 -24.77
CA VAL A 316 -32.84 23.66 -23.84
C VAL A 316 -32.56 24.80 -22.86
N ALA A 317 -32.82 24.56 -21.58
CA ALA A 317 -32.62 25.52 -20.49
C ALA A 317 -31.20 25.46 -19.89
N TRP A 318 -30.55 24.29 -19.97
CA TRP A 318 -29.18 24.08 -19.47
C TRP A 318 -28.33 23.28 -20.46
N LEU A 319 -27.13 23.80 -20.73
CA LEU A 319 -26.10 23.22 -21.57
C LEU A 319 -24.85 22.98 -20.71
N GLU A 320 -24.43 21.73 -20.54
CA GLU A 320 -23.22 21.39 -19.79
C GLU A 320 -22.16 20.79 -20.72
N LEU A 321 -21.11 21.59 -20.99
CA LEU A 321 -19.92 21.20 -21.75
C LEU A 321 -18.76 21.00 -20.76
N GLY A 322 -18.17 19.80 -20.74
CA GLY A 322 -17.10 19.49 -19.79
C GLY A 322 -16.23 18.30 -20.22
N PRO A 323 -14.99 18.22 -19.71
CA PRO A 323 -14.12 17.06 -19.92
C PRO A 323 -14.60 15.86 -19.11
N PHE A 324 -14.46 14.66 -19.67
CA PHE A 324 -14.80 13.40 -19.00
C PHE A 324 -13.52 12.60 -18.73
N ASP A 325 -13.19 12.33 -17.46
CA ASP A 325 -11.99 11.54 -17.09
C ASP A 325 -12.26 10.04 -17.25
N PHE A 326 -11.63 9.41 -18.24
CA PHE A 326 -11.59 7.95 -18.36
C PHE A 326 -10.21 7.46 -18.80
N ASN A 327 -9.57 6.64 -17.96
CA ASN A 327 -8.20 6.17 -18.19
C ASN A 327 -8.12 5.09 -19.30
N ALA A 328 -7.53 5.39 -20.48
CA ALA A 328 -7.14 4.37 -21.48
C ALA A 328 -6.11 4.80 -22.58
N TRP A 329 -5.04 4.00 -22.80
CA TRP A 329 -4.68 3.36 -24.10
C TRP A 329 -3.81 4.00 -25.28
N ASN A 330 -2.48 4.24 -25.11
CA ASN A 330 -1.33 3.85 -26.06
C ASN A 330 -1.07 4.42 -27.52
N PHE A 331 0.08 4.20 -28.24
CA PHE A 331 1.53 4.00 -27.85
C PHE A 331 2.78 4.52 -28.68
N ALA A 332 3.64 3.73 -29.43
CA ALA A 332 5.05 4.04 -29.95
C ALA A 332 5.48 4.01 -31.50
N ALA A 333 6.81 4.12 -31.81
CA ALA A 333 7.65 4.05 -33.08
C ALA A 333 8.02 5.42 -33.76
N ASP A 334 9.15 5.71 -34.49
CA ASP A 334 10.33 4.92 -35.03
C ASP A 334 11.77 5.62 -35.15
N TYR A 335 12.88 5.03 -35.72
CA TYR A 335 14.22 4.72 -35.08
C TYR A 335 15.69 4.68 -35.97
N THR A 336 17.04 5.02 -35.63
CA THR A 336 18.45 4.63 -36.33
C THR A 336 19.90 5.39 -36.20
N PRO A 337 21.11 5.08 -36.91
CA PRO A 337 22.58 5.18 -36.40
C PRO A 337 23.87 5.54 -37.33
N PRO A 338 25.18 5.64 -36.88
CA PRO A 338 26.26 4.61 -37.17
C PRO A 338 27.63 4.54 -36.32
N ARG A 339 28.88 4.81 -36.85
CA ARG A 339 30.24 4.21 -36.46
C ARG A 339 31.44 5.19 -36.27
N HIS A 340 32.50 5.13 -35.39
CA HIS A 340 33.13 4.27 -34.31
C HIS A 340 33.97 4.93 -33.12
N ARG A 341 33.82 4.42 -31.85
CA ARG A 341 34.77 4.21 -30.66
C ARG A 341 35.32 5.39 -29.81
N HIS A 342 35.55 5.35 -28.46
CA HIS A 342 36.36 4.45 -27.57
C HIS A 342 35.67 4.03 -26.21
N ARG A 343 36.42 3.55 -25.18
CA ARG A 343 35.96 3.04 -23.83
C ARG A 343 36.69 3.67 -22.62
N PRO A 344 35.98 4.01 -21.51
CA PRO A 344 36.57 4.06 -20.15
C PRO A 344 35.73 3.36 -19.05
N VAL A 345 36.24 3.34 -17.80
CA VAL A 345 35.52 2.87 -16.59
C VAL A 345 34.51 3.92 -16.10
N GLY A 346 33.29 3.51 -15.71
CA GLY A 346 32.31 4.43 -15.13
C GLY A 346 30.99 3.75 -14.70
N TRP A 347 30.02 4.59 -14.35
CA TRP A 347 28.70 4.20 -13.83
C TRP A 347 27.78 3.76 -14.96
N PHE A 348 27.34 2.51 -14.94
CA PHE A 348 26.44 1.95 -15.96
C PHE A 348 24.97 2.26 -15.64
N LEU A 349 24.38 3.16 -16.43
CA LEU A 349 22.93 3.37 -16.55
C LEU A 349 22.42 2.55 -17.75
N PHE A 350 21.32 1.85 -17.57
CA PHE A 350 20.83 0.80 -18.46
C PHE A 350 19.40 1.09 -18.89
N LYS A 351 19.02 0.69 -20.10
CA LYS A 351 17.63 0.78 -20.56
C LYS A 351 17.19 -0.51 -21.24
N LEU A 352 15.99 -0.96 -20.87
CA LEU A 352 15.28 -2.05 -21.53
C LEU A 352 13.84 -1.66 -21.81
N ARG A 353 13.46 -1.80 -23.08
CA ARG A 353 12.06 -1.85 -23.52
C ARG A 353 11.70 -3.32 -23.78
N ASN A 354 10.46 -3.70 -23.50
CA ASN A 354 10.14 -5.09 -23.16
C ASN A 354 9.75 -5.91 -24.41
N SER A 355 10.49 -6.97 -24.73
CA SER A 355 10.02 -7.95 -25.73
C SER A 355 10.50 -9.38 -25.46
N LEU A 356 10.06 -9.94 -24.33
CA LEU A 356 9.74 -11.35 -24.31
C LEU A 356 8.23 -11.48 -24.18
N PHE A 357 7.63 -12.47 -24.85
CA PHE A 357 6.32 -12.96 -24.44
C PHE A 357 6.42 -13.38 -22.96
N ILE A 358 5.74 -12.63 -22.10
CA ILE A 358 5.70 -12.81 -20.65
C ILE A 358 4.26 -12.58 -20.20
N GLY A 359 3.50 -13.68 -20.08
CA GLY A 359 2.56 -13.75 -18.98
C GLY A 359 3.37 -13.70 -17.67
N THR A 360 3.01 -12.77 -16.80
CA THR A 360 3.61 -12.46 -15.49
C THR A 360 5.14 -12.26 -15.44
N LEU A 361 5.55 -11.00 -15.23
CA LEU A 361 6.94 -10.57 -14.99
C LEU A 361 7.61 -11.30 -13.79
N GLU A 362 6.81 -11.96 -12.95
CA GLU A 362 7.26 -12.88 -11.89
C GLU A 362 8.10 -14.05 -12.39
N ALA A 363 7.93 -14.50 -13.64
CA ALA A 363 8.68 -15.60 -14.21
C ALA A 363 10.08 -15.22 -14.72
N LYS A 364 10.32 -13.93 -15.04
CA LYS A 364 11.56 -13.46 -15.72
C LYS A 364 12.23 -12.24 -15.10
N SER A 365 11.66 -11.66 -14.04
CA SER A 365 12.33 -10.66 -13.19
C SER A 365 13.72 -11.13 -12.73
N LEU A 366 13.86 -12.43 -12.46
CA LEU A 366 15.11 -13.08 -12.09
C LEU A 366 16.14 -13.10 -13.23
N GLU A 367 15.70 -13.29 -14.47
CA GLU A 367 16.55 -13.28 -15.67
C GLU A 367 17.04 -11.86 -15.97
N LEU A 368 16.15 -10.86 -15.83
CA LEU A 368 16.48 -9.43 -15.88
C LEU A 368 17.54 -9.05 -14.83
N ALA A 369 17.34 -9.41 -13.56
CA ALA A 369 18.29 -9.12 -12.48
C ALA A 369 19.65 -9.80 -12.68
N ASN A 370 19.68 -10.99 -13.30
CA ASN A 370 20.93 -11.67 -13.67
C ASN A 370 21.72 -10.88 -14.72
N GLU A 371 21.13 -10.47 -15.85
CA GLU A 371 21.83 -9.67 -16.87
C GLU A 371 22.25 -8.28 -16.33
N LEU A 372 21.41 -7.63 -15.53
CA LEU A 372 21.78 -6.39 -14.82
C LEU A 372 23.02 -6.59 -13.93
N SER A 373 23.12 -7.72 -13.22
CA SER A 373 24.28 -8.02 -12.38
C SER A 373 25.55 -8.33 -13.20
N LYS A 374 25.42 -9.05 -14.33
CA LYS A 374 26.53 -9.43 -15.23
C LYS A 374 27.25 -8.20 -15.81
N TYR A 375 26.50 -7.15 -16.14
CA TYR A 375 27.05 -5.88 -16.63
C TYR A 375 27.28 -4.82 -15.52
N ARG A 376 27.16 -5.19 -14.23
CA ARG A 376 27.36 -4.31 -13.06
C ARG A 376 26.54 -3.02 -13.12
N ILE A 377 25.25 -3.18 -13.42
CA ILE A 377 24.32 -2.07 -13.57
C ILE A 377 23.85 -1.56 -12.21
N HIS A 378 23.83 -0.24 -12.05
CA HIS A 378 23.48 0.42 -10.79
C HIS A 378 22.04 0.95 -10.79
N VAL A 379 21.60 1.51 -11.92
CA VAL A 379 20.22 1.96 -12.18
C VAL A 379 19.81 1.50 -13.58
N ALA A 380 18.56 1.08 -13.74
CA ALA A 380 17.99 0.72 -15.03
C ALA A 380 16.59 1.33 -15.21
N CYS A 381 16.39 2.07 -16.30
CA CYS A 381 15.06 2.49 -16.74
C CYS A 381 14.41 1.34 -17.51
N VAL A 382 13.13 1.06 -17.23
CA VAL A 382 12.34 0.11 -17.99
C VAL A 382 11.02 0.72 -18.45
N GLN A 383 10.65 0.38 -19.67
CA GLN A 383 9.42 0.78 -20.34
C GLN A 383 8.66 -0.48 -20.74
N GLU A 384 7.35 -0.36 -20.97
CA GLU A 384 6.47 -1.52 -21.14
C GLU A 384 6.48 -2.46 -19.94
N THR A 385 6.42 -1.90 -18.72
CA THR A 385 6.25 -2.73 -17.51
C THR A 385 4.92 -3.50 -17.51
N ARG A 386 3.91 -2.96 -18.20
CA ARG A 386 2.57 -3.56 -18.39
C ARG A 386 2.01 -4.10 -17.07
N TRP A 387 2.14 -3.30 -16.01
CA TRP A 387 1.77 -3.64 -14.64
C TRP A 387 0.78 -2.62 -14.09
N LYS A 388 -0.33 -3.09 -13.49
CA LYS A 388 -1.41 -2.25 -12.98
C LYS A 388 -1.09 -1.67 -11.60
N GLY A 389 -1.19 -0.34 -11.51
CA GLY A 389 -1.02 0.46 -10.30
C GLY A 389 0.35 1.11 -10.14
N ARG A 390 0.47 1.89 -9.07
CA ARG A 390 1.68 2.62 -8.65
C ARG A 390 2.27 1.89 -7.43
N LYS A 391 3.30 1.04 -7.59
CA LYS A 391 3.82 0.16 -6.50
C LYS A 391 5.34 -0.04 -6.56
N ALA A 392 5.87 -0.73 -5.56
CA ALA A 392 7.26 -1.22 -5.49
C ALA A 392 7.31 -2.76 -5.37
N LYS A 393 8.42 -3.36 -5.79
CA LYS A 393 8.76 -4.79 -5.58
C LYS A 393 10.28 -4.99 -5.57
N SER A 394 10.78 -5.83 -4.67
CA SER A 394 12.19 -6.28 -4.68
C SER A 394 12.40 -7.45 -5.65
N ILE A 395 13.58 -7.52 -6.26
CA ILE A 395 13.96 -8.49 -7.29
C ILE A 395 15.48 -8.77 -7.19
N LYS A 396 15.88 -9.86 -6.52
CA LYS A 396 17.26 -10.44 -6.51
C LYS A 396 18.40 -9.41 -6.66
N GLY A 397 18.58 -8.55 -5.65
CA GLY A 397 19.67 -7.57 -5.61
C GLY A 397 19.34 -6.21 -6.26
N TYR A 398 18.10 -6.01 -6.71
CA TYR A 398 17.53 -4.74 -7.14
C TYR A 398 16.18 -4.49 -6.46
N LYS A 399 15.77 -3.22 -6.38
CA LYS A 399 14.39 -2.81 -6.11
C LYS A 399 13.81 -2.09 -7.33
N LEU A 400 12.61 -2.50 -7.74
CA LEU A 400 11.84 -1.93 -8.84
C LEU A 400 10.69 -1.08 -8.28
N TRP A 401 10.61 0.18 -8.67
CA TRP A 401 9.39 0.97 -8.58
C TRP A 401 8.79 1.11 -9.98
N TYR A 402 7.46 1.11 -10.06
CA TYR A 402 6.76 1.22 -11.34
C TYR A 402 5.46 2.01 -11.22
N ALA A 403 4.98 2.48 -12.37
CA ALA A 403 3.68 3.10 -12.57
C ALA A 403 3.08 2.60 -13.89
N GLY A 404 1.84 2.13 -13.86
CA GLY A 404 1.07 1.74 -15.04
C GLY A 404 -0.43 1.74 -14.73
N LEU A 405 -1.27 2.06 -15.70
CA LEU A 405 -2.73 2.11 -15.52
C LEU A 405 -3.36 0.72 -15.71
N ASP A 406 -3.32 0.19 -16.94
CA ASP A 406 -4.25 -0.89 -17.35
C ASP A 406 -3.63 -2.28 -17.42
N GLY A 407 -2.31 -2.40 -17.22
CA GLY A 407 -1.59 -3.67 -17.31
C GLY A 407 -1.49 -4.29 -18.72
N LYS A 408 -2.17 -3.74 -19.73
CA LYS A 408 -2.14 -4.22 -21.13
C LYS A 408 -1.15 -3.47 -22.01
N ARG A 409 -1.06 -2.15 -21.81
CA ARG A 409 -0.74 -1.20 -22.87
C ARG A 409 0.41 -0.24 -22.47
N SER A 410 0.28 0.60 -21.44
CA SER A 410 1.35 1.50 -20.96
C SER A 410 2.08 1.00 -19.69
N GLY A 411 3.19 1.64 -19.33
CA GLY A 411 3.81 1.54 -18.00
C GLY A 411 5.33 1.75 -17.97
N VAL A 412 5.80 2.57 -17.03
CA VAL A 412 7.22 2.84 -16.74
C VAL A 412 7.68 2.17 -15.44
N GLY A 413 8.98 1.97 -15.33
CA GLY A 413 9.67 1.54 -14.12
C GLY A 413 11.11 2.01 -14.04
N ILE A 414 11.66 1.99 -12.83
CA ILE A 414 13.09 2.17 -12.54
C ILE A 414 13.52 1.07 -11.56
N LEU A 415 14.56 0.32 -11.92
CA LEU A 415 15.27 -0.58 -11.01
C LEU A 415 16.51 0.12 -10.47
N VAL A 416 16.76 -0.02 -9.16
CA VAL A 416 17.99 0.46 -8.50
C VAL A 416 18.64 -0.72 -7.77
N SER A 417 19.95 -0.87 -7.89
CA SER A 417 20.71 -1.94 -7.23
C SER A 417 20.73 -1.77 -5.72
N ASN A 418 20.64 -2.87 -4.98
CA ASN A 418 20.74 -2.90 -3.51
C ASN A 418 22.07 -2.29 -2.99
N VAL A 419 23.11 -2.20 -3.83
CA VAL A 419 24.38 -1.52 -3.53
C VAL A 419 24.17 -0.02 -3.25
N ILE A 420 23.20 0.61 -3.92
CA ILE A 420 22.94 2.06 -3.84
C ILE A 420 21.51 2.39 -3.36
N LEU A 421 20.73 1.37 -2.99
CA LEU A 421 19.33 1.49 -2.57
C LEU A 421 19.16 2.36 -1.30
N GLU A 422 20.13 2.32 -0.37
CA GLU A 422 20.17 3.22 0.80
C GLU A 422 20.40 4.71 0.46
N GLN A 423 20.62 5.05 -0.82
CA GLN A 423 20.85 6.41 -1.29
C GLN A 423 19.62 7.02 -2.00
N VAL A 424 18.54 6.24 -2.20
CA VAL A 424 17.30 6.72 -2.82
C VAL A 424 16.53 7.58 -1.82
N VAL A 425 16.14 8.79 -2.23
CA VAL A 425 15.50 9.80 -1.36
C VAL A 425 14.06 10.11 -1.74
N GLU A 426 13.70 9.93 -3.02
CA GLU A 426 12.37 10.23 -3.56
C GLU A 426 12.05 9.29 -4.73
N VAL A 427 10.76 8.94 -4.86
CA VAL A 427 10.21 8.18 -6.00
C VAL A 427 8.91 8.84 -6.44
N ARG A 428 8.98 9.71 -7.45
CA ARG A 428 7.82 10.46 -7.97
C ARG A 428 7.25 9.77 -9.20
N ARG A 429 6.05 9.20 -9.05
CA ARG A 429 5.30 8.56 -10.15
C ARG A 429 4.27 9.53 -10.68
N CYS A 430 4.59 10.24 -11.74
CA CYS A 430 3.74 11.28 -12.30
C CYS A 430 2.52 10.63 -12.98
N ASN A 431 2.78 9.80 -13.98
CA ASN A 431 1.80 8.98 -14.70
C ASN A 431 2.45 7.63 -15.10
N ASP A 432 1.86 6.91 -16.05
CA ASP A 432 2.36 5.64 -16.60
C ASP A 432 3.36 5.81 -17.75
N ARG A 433 3.57 7.04 -18.22
CA ARG A 433 4.54 7.44 -19.25
C ARG A 433 5.81 8.07 -18.69
N MET A 434 5.82 8.58 -17.46
CA MET A 434 7.02 9.13 -16.83
C MET A 434 7.06 9.01 -15.29
N MET A 435 8.24 8.66 -14.78
CA MET A 435 8.53 8.62 -13.35
C MET A 435 9.98 9.02 -13.05
N LEU A 436 10.21 9.56 -11.85
CA LEU A 436 11.49 10.02 -11.35
C LEU A 436 11.91 9.23 -10.10
N VAL A 437 13.20 8.91 -9.99
CA VAL A 437 13.87 8.39 -8.79
C VAL A 437 15.09 9.26 -8.50
N ARG A 438 15.08 9.93 -7.35
CA ARG A 438 16.17 10.83 -6.89
C ARG A 438 17.09 10.07 -5.93
N ILE A 439 18.41 10.18 -6.12
CA ILE A 439 19.43 9.57 -5.26
C ILE A 439 20.52 10.56 -4.87
N VAL A 440 21.27 10.27 -3.79
CA VAL A 440 22.38 11.10 -3.29
C VAL A 440 23.70 10.32 -3.36
N VAL A 441 24.64 10.78 -4.18
CA VAL A 441 25.96 10.13 -4.38
C VAL A 441 27.07 10.99 -3.79
N GLY A 442 27.38 10.73 -2.52
CA GLY A 442 28.30 11.55 -1.73
C GLY A 442 27.65 12.89 -1.38
N GLU A 443 27.93 13.91 -2.19
CA GLU A 443 27.34 15.26 -2.10
C GLU A 443 26.61 15.67 -3.39
N GLU A 444 26.69 14.88 -4.47
CA GLU A 444 25.98 15.18 -5.72
C GLU A 444 24.58 14.53 -5.67
N VAL A 445 23.53 15.31 -5.88
CA VAL A 445 22.15 14.81 -6.04
C VAL A 445 21.90 14.48 -7.51
N VAL A 446 21.23 13.35 -7.75
CA VAL A 446 21.02 12.79 -9.10
C VAL A 446 19.57 12.35 -9.27
N SER A 447 18.90 12.92 -10.27
CA SER A 447 17.52 12.61 -10.62
C SER A 447 17.45 11.75 -11.89
N PHE A 448 17.07 10.48 -11.75
CA PHE A 448 16.84 9.57 -12.87
C PHE A 448 15.38 9.62 -13.29
N VAL A 449 15.11 9.93 -14.56
CA VAL A 449 13.76 9.96 -15.15
C VAL A 449 13.63 8.86 -16.19
N SER A 450 12.64 7.99 -16.00
CA SER A 450 12.24 6.97 -16.99
C SER A 450 11.01 7.49 -17.73
N ALA A 451 11.10 7.62 -19.06
CA ALA A 451 10.07 8.23 -19.90
C ALA A 451 9.64 7.35 -21.11
N TYR A 452 8.42 7.53 -21.61
CA TYR A 452 7.79 6.63 -22.59
C TYR A 452 6.78 7.42 -23.48
N GLY A 453 7.23 7.87 -24.66
CA GLY A 453 6.54 8.83 -25.55
C GLY A 453 5.55 8.21 -26.56
N PRO A 454 4.73 9.03 -27.25
CA PRO A 454 3.64 8.61 -28.16
C PRO A 454 4.07 8.04 -29.54
N GLN A 455 3.11 7.71 -30.44
CA GLN A 455 3.38 7.10 -31.76
C GLN A 455 3.77 8.17 -32.78
N VAL A 456 4.63 7.82 -33.73
CA VAL A 456 4.46 8.33 -35.09
C VAL A 456 3.10 7.85 -35.58
N GLY A 457 2.18 8.79 -35.83
CA GLY A 457 0.78 8.52 -36.14
C GLY A 457 -0.19 8.63 -34.95
N LEU A 458 0.28 8.95 -33.73
CA LEU A 458 -0.59 9.57 -32.72
C LEU A 458 -0.65 11.08 -32.99
N ASP A 459 -1.75 11.70 -32.55
CA ASP A 459 -1.98 13.13 -32.69
C ASP A 459 -0.92 14.00 -31.97
N ASP A 460 -0.70 15.19 -32.52
CA ASP A 460 0.27 16.17 -32.05
C ASP A 460 -0.09 16.80 -30.70
N GLN A 461 -1.37 16.87 -30.29
CA GLN A 461 -1.73 17.28 -28.94
C GLN A 461 -1.15 16.27 -27.93
N VAL A 462 -1.25 14.96 -28.19
CA VAL A 462 -0.66 13.91 -27.34
C VAL A 462 0.88 13.98 -27.33
N LYS A 463 1.51 14.38 -28.45
CA LYS A 463 2.96 14.68 -28.51
C LYS A 463 3.31 15.90 -27.64
N ARG A 464 2.58 17.01 -27.78
CA ARG A 464 2.78 18.26 -27.02
C ARG A 464 2.57 18.04 -25.52
N GLU A 465 1.45 17.47 -25.11
CA GLU A 465 1.15 17.15 -23.70
C GLU A 465 2.21 16.26 -23.04
N PHE A 466 2.76 15.27 -23.77
CA PHE A 466 3.87 14.47 -23.25
C PHE A 466 5.13 15.31 -23.00
N LEU A 467 5.47 16.21 -23.93
CA LEU A 467 6.63 17.11 -23.80
C LEU A 467 6.40 18.18 -22.72
N ASP A 468 5.19 18.71 -22.57
CA ASP A 468 4.85 19.69 -21.52
C ASP A 468 4.89 19.06 -20.12
N ASN A 469 4.31 17.87 -19.95
CA ASN A 469 4.40 17.12 -18.69
C ASN A 469 5.85 16.75 -18.34
N LEU A 470 6.64 16.33 -19.34
CA LEU A 470 8.07 16.04 -19.17
C LEU A 470 8.84 17.32 -18.85
N GLY A 471 8.49 18.43 -19.47
CA GLY A 471 9.02 19.76 -19.22
C GLY A 471 8.75 20.25 -17.81
N ALA A 472 7.52 20.13 -17.32
CA ALA A 472 7.14 20.47 -15.96
C ALA A 472 7.87 19.59 -14.93
N LEU A 473 8.03 18.29 -15.21
CA LEU A 473 8.83 17.38 -14.38
C LEU A 473 10.30 17.84 -14.31
N LEU A 474 10.93 18.14 -15.45
CA LEU A 474 12.31 18.62 -15.51
C LEU A 474 12.50 20.00 -14.85
N SER A 475 11.54 20.92 -15.01
CA SER A 475 11.55 22.23 -14.34
C SER A 475 11.41 22.13 -12.82
N SER A 476 10.88 21.03 -12.29
CA SER A 476 10.84 20.75 -10.84
C SER A 476 12.12 20.10 -10.28
N ILE A 477 13.19 20.02 -11.09
CA ILE A 477 14.51 19.53 -10.70
C ILE A 477 15.50 20.71 -10.66
N PRO A 478 16.06 21.07 -9.49
CA PRO A 478 17.02 22.16 -9.33
C PRO A 478 18.23 22.07 -10.28
N GLU A 479 18.80 23.22 -10.62
CA GLU A 479 19.89 23.33 -11.60
C GLU A 479 21.21 22.70 -11.14
N ASP A 480 21.43 22.60 -9.83
CA ASP A 480 22.57 21.90 -9.22
C ASP A 480 22.40 20.36 -9.19
N GLU A 481 21.21 19.85 -9.50
CA GLU A 481 21.00 18.40 -9.68
C GLU A 481 21.33 17.92 -11.09
N LYS A 482 22.00 16.76 -11.15
CA LYS A 482 22.26 16.05 -12.41
C LYS A 482 21.03 15.29 -12.85
N ILE A 483 20.66 15.43 -14.13
CA ILE A 483 19.50 14.77 -14.73
C ILE A 483 19.95 13.64 -15.65
N PHE A 484 19.33 12.47 -15.47
CA PHE A 484 19.42 11.34 -16.40
C PHE A 484 18.04 10.95 -16.91
N LEU A 485 17.69 11.45 -18.09
CA LEU A 485 16.43 11.13 -18.75
C LEU A 485 16.65 9.93 -19.70
N GLY A 486 16.28 8.73 -19.25
CA GLY A 486 16.37 7.48 -20.01
C GLY A 486 15.01 7.09 -20.57
N GLY A 487 14.72 7.48 -21.81
CA GLY A 487 13.39 7.41 -22.38
C GLY A 487 13.29 6.70 -23.73
N ASP A 488 12.10 6.22 -24.03
CA ASP A 488 11.69 5.69 -25.33
C ASP A 488 10.85 6.78 -26.00
N PHE A 489 11.41 7.47 -26.98
CA PHE A 489 10.86 8.75 -27.45
C PHE A 489 10.15 8.69 -28.81
N ASN A 490 10.28 7.57 -29.52
CA ASN A 490 9.50 7.27 -30.72
C ASN A 490 9.67 8.30 -31.86
N GLY A 491 10.91 8.79 -32.07
CA GLY A 491 11.31 9.60 -33.23
C GLY A 491 12.77 9.42 -33.66
N HIS A 492 13.01 9.44 -34.97
CA HIS A 492 14.33 9.35 -35.60
C HIS A 492 15.05 10.72 -35.52
N ILE A 493 16.08 10.88 -34.69
CA ILE A 493 16.87 12.13 -34.63
C ILE A 493 17.69 12.43 -35.90
N GLY A 494 17.75 11.52 -36.87
CA GLY A 494 18.44 11.70 -38.15
C GLY A 494 19.95 11.48 -38.06
N ARG A 495 20.63 11.52 -39.22
CA ARG A 495 22.07 11.17 -39.28
C ARG A 495 22.95 12.24 -38.65
N ASP A 496 22.82 13.44 -39.19
CA ASP A 496 23.66 14.58 -38.91
C ASP A 496 22.93 15.57 -37.99
N ALA A 497 23.67 16.46 -37.34
CA ALA A 497 23.08 17.45 -36.43
C ALA A 497 22.28 18.54 -37.18
N GLY A 498 22.71 18.93 -38.38
CA GLY A 498 22.10 20.04 -39.12
C GLY A 498 22.25 21.34 -38.33
N THR A 499 21.14 21.94 -37.94
CA THR A 499 21.07 23.12 -37.04
C THR A 499 21.37 22.79 -35.57
N TYR A 500 21.11 21.56 -35.11
CA TYR A 500 21.10 21.18 -33.68
C TYR A 500 22.47 20.83 -33.09
N ASN A 501 23.56 21.45 -33.56
CA ASN A 501 24.95 21.12 -33.17
C ASN A 501 25.24 21.27 -31.65
N SER A 502 24.40 22.02 -30.94
CA SER A 502 24.45 22.19 -29.48
C SER A 502 23.98 20.96 -28.71
N VAL A 503 23.02 20.19 -29.25
CA VAL A 503 22.29 19.11 -28.55
C VAL A 503 22.38 17.74 -29.22
N HIS A 504 22.65 17.69 -30.53
CA HIS A 504 22.96 16.49 -31.29
C HIS A 504 24.48 16.39 -31.52
N GLY A 505 25.08 15.26 -31.18
CA GLY A 505 26.52 15.02 -31.28
C GLY A 505 27.04 14.61 -32.66
N GLY A 506 26.16 14.48 -33.66
CA GLY A 506 26.53 14.19 -35.06
C GLY A 506 26.62 12.72 -35.45
N PHE A 507 26.06 11.78 -34.66
CA PHE A 507 26.21 10.34 -34.89
C PHE A 507 24.89 9.53 -34.78
N GLY A 508 23.85 9.88 -35.55
CA GLY A 508 22.56 9.14 -35.65
C GLY A 508 22.26 8.56 -37.05
N LEU A 509 20.99 8.21 -37.34
CA LEU A 509 20.32 8.10 -38.67
C LEU A 509 18.80 7.90 -38.44
N GLY A 510 18.13 7.13 -39.29
CA GLY A 510 17.00 7.65 -40.07
C GLY A 510 17.44 8.70 -41.11
N ALA A 511 16.60 8.95 -42.10
CA ALA A 511 16.24 10.35 -42.31
C ALA A 511 15.67 10.86 -40.97
N ARG A 512 15.88 12.13 -40.61
CA ARG A 512 15.19 12.66 -39.44
C ARG A 512 13.68 12.60 -39.70
N ASN A 513 12.88 12.24 -38.71
CA ASN A 513 11.43 12.38 -38.78
C ASN A 513 10.95 13.46 -37.81
N GLU A 514 9.71 13.90 -37.98
CA GLU A 514 9.04 14.92 -37.18
C GLU A 514 9.17 14.67 -35.66
N SER A 515 8.82 13.47 -35.17
CA SER A 515 8.99 13.12 -33.75
C SER A 515 10.44 13.22 -33.24
N GLY A 516 11.42 13.04 -34.13
CA GLY A 516 12.84 13.22 -33.82
C GLY A 516 13.31 14.68 -33.88
N GLU A 517 12.69 15.51 -34.71
CA GLU A 517 12.89 16.97 -34.71
C GLU A 517 12.35 17.57 -33.41
N PHE A 518 11.10 17.26 -33.03
CA PHE A 518 10.51 17.70 -31.75
C PHE A 518 11.35 17.29 -30.53
N LEU A 519 12.00 16.12 -30.55
CA LEU A 519 12.91 15.70 -29.47
C LEU A 519 14.18 16.55 -29.41
N LEU A 520 14.69 17.04 -30.54
CA LEU A 520 15.85 17.92 -30.62
C LEU A 520 15.50 19.37 -30.26
N GLU A 521 14.33 19.86 -30.67
CA GLU A 521 13.78 21.15 -30.23
C GLU A 521 13.58 21.17 -28.71
N PHE A 522 12.94 20.13 -28.15
CA PHE A 522 12.78 19.99 -26.70
C PHE A 522 14.12 19.92 -25.97
N ALA A 523 15.10 19.19 -26.52
CA ALA A 523 16.45 19.15 -25.95
C ALA A 523 17.13 20.52 -25.99
N LEU A 524 16.97 21.28 -27.07
CA LEU A 524 17.49 22.64 -27.23
C LEU A 524 16.87 23.61 -26.22
N ALA A 525 15.54 23.59 -26.09
CA ALA A 525 14.79 24.46 -25.18
C ALA A 525 15.08 24.20 -23.69
N ARG A 526 15.63 23.03 -23.34
CA ARG A 526 15.90 22.60 -21.95
C ARG A 526 17.38 22.37 -21.63
N ASP A 527 18.28 22.83 -22.51
CA ASP A 527 19.73 22.61 -22.43
C ASP A 527 20.12 21.15 -22.10
N LEU A 528 19.46 20.22 -22.81
CA LEU A 528 19.77 18.79 -22.78
C LEU A 528 20.57 18.37 -24.01
N VAL A 529 21.30 17.26 -23.90
CA VAL A 529 22.12 16.69 -24.97
C VAL A 529 21.78 15.21 -25.12
N VAL A 530 21.54 14.76 -26.35
CA VAL A 530 21.17 13.37 -26.66
C VAL A 530 22.44 12.50 -26.64
N ALA A 531 22.70 11.83 -25.50
CA ALA A 531 23.94 11.12 -25.23
C ALA A 531 24.24 9.98 -26.22
N ASN A 532 23.22 9.36 -26.80
CA ASN A 532 23.36 8.37 -27.88
C ASN A 532 24.11 8.93 -29.10
N SER A 533 23.87 10.21 -29.43
CA SER A 533 24.44 10.88 -30.61
C SER A 533 25.84 11.46 -30.37
N LEU A 534 26.31 11.51 -29.12
CA LEU A 534 27.63 12.02 -28.75
C LEU A 534 28.78 11.15 -29.24
N PHE A 535 28.52 9.87 -29.48
CA PHE A 535 29.56 8.91 -29.78
C PHE A 535 29.33 8.22 -31.12
N ARG A 536 30.30 8.47 -32.00
CA ARG A 536 30.74 7.60 -33.08
C ARG A 536 30.78 6.11 -32.57
N LYS A 537 30.01 5.11 -33.10
CA LYS A 537 29.95 3.69 -32.56
C LYS A 537 29.94 2.49 -33.56
N LYS A 538 28.81 1.91 -33.90
CA LYS A 538 28.52 1.02 -35.03
C LYS A 538 27.01 1.05 -35.14
N ASP A 539 26.47 0.84 -36.34
CA ASP A 539 25.04 0.67 -36.56
C ASP A 539 24.52 -0.43 -35.61
N GLU A 540 25.18 -1.58 -35.59
CA GLU A 540 24.93 -2.70 -34.66
C GLU A 540 24.94 -2.29 -33.17
N HIS A 541 25.80 -1.33 -32.79
CA HIS A 541 25.97 -0.80 -31.43
C HIS A 541 25.14 0.46 -31.16
N LEU A 542 24.23 0.84 -32.06
CA LEU A 542 23.27 1.94 -31.86
C LEU A 542 21.83 1.50 -32.19
N ILE A 543 21.63 0.46 -32.99
CA ILE A 543 20.34 -0.24 -33.20
C ILE A 543 19.80 -0.72 -31.85
N THR A 544 18.81 -0.01 -31.28
CA THR A 544 18.10 -0.38 -30.05
C THR A 544 16.78 -1.11 -30.31
N TYR A 545 16.32 -1.24 -31.55
CA TYR A 545 15.21 -2.12 -31.95
C TYR A 545 15.54 -2.88 -33.24
N LYS A 546 15.09 -4.12 -33.35
CA LYS A 546 15.13 -4.91 -34.60
C LYS A 546 13.95 -5.87 -34.66
N SER A 547 13.11 -5.75 -35.69
CA SER A 547 11.94 -6.61 -35.91
C SER A 547 11.63 -6.73 -37.40
N GLY A 548 11.22 -7.92 -37.88
CA GLY A 548 10.76 -8.09 -39.27
C GLY A 548 11.71 -7.52 -40.35
N GLY A 549 13.02 -7.68 -40.19
CA GLY A 549 14.05 -7.10 -41.08
C GLY A 549 14.46 -5.65 -40.75
N HIS A 550 13.56 -4.84 -40.23
CA HIS A 550 13.75 -3.42 -39.88
C HIS A 550 14.68 -3.27 -38.66
N ALA A 551 15.55 -2.25 -38.62
CA ALA A 551 16.57 -2.06 -37.59
C ALA A 551 16.87 -0.57 -37.29
N THR A 552 16.87 -0.22 -35.99
CA THR A 552 16.13 0.97 -35.52
C THR A 552 16.71 1.57 -34.13
N GLN A 553 16.75 2.92 -33.80
CA GLN A 553 16.94 3.70 -32.49
C GLN A 553 15.83 4.73 -32.09
N VAL A 554 15.11 4.59 -30.96
CA VAL A 554 14.47 5.70 -30.20
C VAL A 554 14.62 5.57 -28.70
N ASP A 555 15.32 4.52 -28.26
CA ASP A 555 15.79 4.43 -26.90
C ASP A 555 16.94 5.43 -26.77
N TYR A 556 16.69 6.55 -26.10
CA TYR A 556 17.67 7.61 -25.92
C TYR A 556 17.92 7.90 -24.45
N PHE A 557 19.17 8.25 -24.14
CA PHE A 557 19.53 8.96 -22.93
C PHE A 557 19.75 10.45 -23.23
N LEU A 558 19.16 11.32 -22.42
CA LEU A 558 19.40 12.75 -22.40
C LEU A 558 20.00 13.16 -21.05
N VAL A 559 20.95 14.10 -21.10
CA VAL A 559 21.65 14.67 -19.92
C VAL A 559 21.74 16.18 -20.04
N ARG A 560 21.90 16.92 -18.93
CA ARG A 560 22.18 18.37 -18.99
C ARG A 560 23.44 18.64 -19.81
N LYS A 561 23.45 19.72 -20.59
CA LYS A 561 24.55 20.17 -21.45
C LYS A 561 25.86 20.41 -20.69
N VAL A 562 25.77 20.92 -19.45
CA VAL A 562 26.90 21.07 -18.52
C VAL A 562 27.51 19.72 -18.10
N ASP A 563 26.69 18.66 -18.01
CA ASP A 563 27.09 17.29 -17.65
C ASP A 563 27.61 16.47 -18.85
N ARG A 564 27.54 17.00 -20.09
CA ARG A 564 28.01 16.33 -21.33
C ARG A 564 29.43 15.75 -21.18
N SER A 565 30.33 16.48 -20.51
CA SER A 565 31.72 16.10 -20.26
C SER A 565 31.90 14.89 -19.32
N SER A 566 30.87 14.57 -18.53
CA SER A 566 30.85 13.44 -17.60
C SER A 566 30.24 12.18 -18.22
N CYS A 567 29.61 12.28 -19.40
CA CYS A 567 29.23 11.12 -20.20
C CYS A 567 30.46 10.52 -20.90
N LEU A 568 30.71 9.22 -20.70
CA LEU A 568 31.95 8.55 -21.11
C LEU A 568 31.79 7.60 -22.30
N ASP A 569 30.62 6.98 -22.43
CA ASP A 569 30.28 6.03 -23.49
C ASP A 569 28.75 5.87 -23.54
N CYS A 570 28.15 5.75 -24.72
CA CYS A 570 26.76 5.32 -24.88
C CYS A 570 26.70 4.36 -26.07
N LYS A 571 26.18 3.15 -25.86
CA LYS A 571 26.12 2.09 -26.88
C LYS A 571 25.14 0.98 -26.54
N VAL A 572 24.74 0.25 -27.57
CA VAL A 572 24.03 -1.03 -27.47
C VAL A 572 25.01 -2.18 -27.24
N VAL A 573 24.68 -3.05 -26.29
CA VAL A 573 25.42 -4.29 -26.00
C VAL A 573 24.91 -5.42 -26.88
N LEU A 574 25.84 -6.20 -27.45
CA LEU A 574 25.54 -7.37 -28.28
C LEU A 574 25.84 -8.65 -27.50
N GLY A 575 25.10 -9.74 -27.78
CA GLY A 575 25.31 -11.03 -27.14
C GLY A 575 24.64 -11.20 -25.77
N THR A 576 23.59 -10.42 -25.48
CA THR A 576 22.69 -10.67 -24.33
C THR A 576 21.94 -12.00 -24.52
N GLU A 577 21.73 -12.75 -23.43
CA GLU A 577 21.09 -14.07 -23.45
C GLU A 577 19.56 -14.01 -23.67
N MET A 578 18.99 -12.80 -23.70
CA MET A 578 17.57 -12.52 -23.88
C MET A 578 17.25 -12.21 -25.37
N PRO A 579 16.53 -13.09 -26.09
CA PRO A 579 16.13 -12.85 -27.48
C PRO A 579 15.02 -11.79 -27.52
N THR A 580 15.40 -10.56 -27.84
CA THR A 580 14.56 -9.36 -27.76
C THR A 580 14.65 -8.54 -29.05
N GLN A 581 13.52 -7.95 -29.47
CA GLN A 581 13.44 -6.94 -30.52
C GLN A 581 14.17 -5.68 -30.06
N HIS A 582 13.85 -5.19 -28.85
CA HIS A 582 14.58 -4.09 -28.24
C HIS A 582 15.90 -4.56 -27.65
N ARG A 583 17.00 -3.93 -28.05
CA ARG A 583 18.33 -4.27 -27.56
C ARG A 583 18.72 -3.40 -26.39
N LEU A 584 19.54 -3.98 -25.51
CA LEU A 584 20.10 -3.33 -24.35
C LEU A 584 20.96 -2.10 -24.73
N LEU A 585 20.46 -0.90 -24.42
CA LEU A 585 21.24 0.35 -24.41
C LEU A 585 21.90 0.58 -23.04
N VAL A 586 23.20 0.90 -23.05
CA VAL A 586 23.97 1.24 -21.84
C VAL A 586 24.70 2.57 -22.04
N MET A 587 24.52 3.49 -21.10
CA MET A 587 25.33 4.69 -20.94
C MET A 587 26.31 4.51 -19.76
N VAL A 588 27.51 5.03 -19.92
CA VAL A 588 28.59 5.07 -18.91
C VAL A 588 28.81 6.52 -18.51
N PHE A 589 28.71 6.84 -17.23
CA PHE A 589 28.86 8.21 -16.72
C PHE A 589 29.94 8.31 -15.61
N ARG A 590 30.41 9.52 -15.31
CA ARG A 590 31.41 9.83 -14.27
C ARG A 590 30.82 10.70 -13.16
N MET A 591 30.80 10.18 -11.93
CA MET A 591 30.46 10.94 -10.72
C MET A 591 31.73 11.48 -10.04
N ARG A 592 31.65 12.62 -9.34
CA ARG A 592 32.84 13.28 -8.75
C ARG A 592 33.34 12.61 -7.46
N LYS A 593 32.50 11.87 -6.74
CA LYS A 593 32.86 11.12 -5.53
C LYS A 593 32.53 9.63 -5.67
N LYS A 594 33.36 8.76 -5.07
CA LYS A 594 33.07 7.32 -4.93
C LYS A 594 31.92 7.14 -3.93
N ILE A 595 31.06 6.14 -4.15
CA ILE A 595 30.27 5.60 -3.03
C ILE A 595 31.24 4.91 -2.08
N ALA A 596 31.20 5.29 -0.80
CA ALA A 596 31.98 4.64 0.23
C ALA A 596 31.42 3.25 0.51
N GLU A 597 32.20 2.21 0.22
CA GLU A 597 31.90 0.85 0.68
C GLU A 597 31.94 0.85 2.22
N LYS A 598 30.79 0.65 2.87
CA LYS A 598 30.66 0.71 4.33
C LYS A 598 31.47 -0.39 5.04
N LYS A 599 32.70 -0.10 5.44
CA LYS A 599 33.17 -0.47 6.78
C LYS A 599 32.55 0.49 7.80
N ALA A 600 31.28 0.27 8.13
CA ALA A 600 30.67 0.92 9.28
C ALA A 600 31.03 0.11 10.54
N GLU A 601 31.75 0.71 11.49
CA GLU A 601 32.06 0.10 12.78
C GLU A 601 30.82 0.08 13.69
N LEU A 602 29.86 -0.76 13.33
CA LEU A 602 28.74 -1.10 14.19
C LEU A 602 29.28 -1.85 15.41
N ARG A 603 29.34 -1.17 16.56
CA ARG A 603 29.59 -1.80 17.88
C ARG A 603 28.72 -3.05 18.00
N GLY A 604 29.36 -4.21 18.02
CA GLY A 604 28.70 -5.49 17.79
C GLY A 604 27.60 -5.77 18.81
N LYS A 605 26.38 -6.03 18.32
CA LYS A 605 25.21 -6.28 19.19
C LYS A 605 25.17 -7.73 19.66
N ILE A 606 24.98 -7.95 20.97
CA ILE A 606 24.80 -9.28 21.55
C ILE A 606 23.57 -9.95 20.93
N MET A 607 23.72 -11.22 20.53
CA MET A 607 22.70 -11.96 19.77
C MET A 607 21.60 -12.56 20.66
N TRP A 608 20.93 -11.72 21.47
CA TRP A 608 19.87 -12.11 22.42
C TRP A 608 18.74 -12.96 21.81
N GLY A 609 18.51 -12.89 20.49
CA GLY A 609 17.56 -13.78 19.80
C GLY A 609 17.94 -15.28 19.79
N ARG A 610 19.16 -15.63 20.23
CA ARG A 610 19.62 -17.01 20.47
C ARG A 610 19.28 -17.54 21.87
N LEU A 611 18.78 -16.69 22.77
CA LEU A 611 18.45 -17.07 24.15
C LEU A 611 17.16 -17.90 24.19
N LYS A 612 17.27 -19.20 23.89
CA LYS A 612 16.20 -20.20 23.84
C LYS A 612 16.73 -21.56 24.31
N GLY A 613 15.85 -22.38 24.90
CA GLY A 613 16.15 -23.77 25.26
C GLY A 613 17.41 -23.90 26.12
N ASP A 614 18.20 -24.92 25.84
CA ASP A 614 19.40 -25.29 26.59
C ASP A 614 20.42 -24.14 26.65
N VAL A 615 20.53 -23.32 25.60
CA VAL A 615 21.43 -22.14 25.56
C VAL A 615 21.05 -21.09 26.61
N ALA A 616 19.77 -21.00 26.99
CA ALA A 616 19.34 -20.13 28.08
C ALA A 616 19.70 -20.72 29.46
N THR A 617 19.63 -22.05 29.61
CA THR A 617 20.10 -22.76 30.81
C THR A 617 21.62 -22.65 30.96
N THR A 618 22.39 -22.86 29.88
CA THR A 618 23.85 -22.66 29.88
C THR A 618 24.24 -21.24 30.25
N LEU A 619 23.52 -20.22 29.76
CA LEU A 619 23.76 -18.83 30.16
C LEU A 619 23.48 -18.62 31.66
N ALA A 620 22.34 -19.14 32.16
CA ALA A 620 21.95 -18.98 33.56
C ALA A 620 22.97 -19.66 34.50
N ASN A 621 23.30 -20.92 34.24
CA ASN A 621 24.30 -21.67 34.99
C ASN A 621 25.64 -20.93 35.01
N ARG A 622 26.18 -20.53 33.85
CA ARG A 622 27.45 -19.78 33.78
C ARG A 622 27.44 -18.42 34.50
N ILE A 623 26.28 -17.85 34.80
CA ILE A 623 26.17 -16.63 35.62
C ILE A 623 26.17 -17.01 37.12
N SER A 624 25.47 -18.06 37.53
CA SER A 624 25.53 -18.59 38.90
C SER A 624 26.92 -19.15 39.25
N ASP A 625 27.58 -19.86 38.32
CA ASP A 625 28.91 -20.46 38.46
C ASP A 625 30.01 -19.41 38.73
N LEU A 626 29.86 -18.21 38.17
CA LEU A 626 30.75 -17.06 38.40
C LEU A 626 30.47 -16.33 39.73
N GLY A 627 29.40 -16.71 40.42
CA GLY A 627 28.89 -16.02 41.60
C GLY A 627 28.13 -14.74 41.27
N PHE A 628 27.10 -14.45 42.08
CA PHE A 628 26.47 -13.14 42.09
C PHE A 628 27.41 -12.15 42.82
N PRO A 629 27.79 -11.01 42.20
CA PRO A 629 28.71 -10.06 42.83
C PRO A 629 28.25 -9.59 44.21
N SER A 630 29.24 -9.38 45.10
CA SER A 630 29.07 -9.10 46.53
C SER A 630 28.09 -7.97 46.84
N GLN A 631 27.50 -8.02 48.04
CA GLN A 631 26.69 -6.92 48.57
C GLN A 631 27.59 -5.68 48.76
N SER A 632 27.34 -4.64 47.97
CA SER A 632 27.81 -3.27 48.26
C SER A 632 26.68 -2.51 48.94
N GLU A 633 27.02 -1.46 49.68
CA GLU A 633 26.04 -0.52 50.22
C GLU A 633 25.49 0.43 49.14
N ASP A 634 26.17 0.54 48.00
CA ASP A 634 25.75 1.31 46.82
C ASP A 634 25.11 0.42 45.75
N ALA A 635 23.95 0.87 45.27
CA ALA A 635 23.21 0.24 44.18
C ALA A 635 23.91 0.34 42.83
N TYR A 636 24.70 1.40 42.57
CA TYR A 636 25.40 1.55 41.30
C TYR A 636 26.50 0.50 41.15
N ASP A 637 27.37 0.31 42.14
CA ASP A 637 28.39 -0.76 42.12
C ASP A 637 27.79 -2.17 42.02
N MET A 638 26.72 -2.46 42.77
CA MET A 638 25.98 -3.73 42.63
C MET A 638 25.51 -3.93 41.18
N TRP A 639 24.85 -2.92 40.61
CA TRP A 639 24.31 -2.99 39.26
C TRP A 639 25.40 -3.13 38.20
N VAL A 640 26.46 -2.33 38.24
CA VAL A 640 27.52 -2.30 37.22
C VAL A 640 28.25 -3.64 37.16
N ASN A 641 28.61 -4.21 38.32
CA ASN A 641 29.27 -5.51 38.37
C ASN A 641 28.39 -6.61 37.77
N MET A 642 27.13 -6.73 38.21
CA MET A 642 26.19 -7.74 37.70
C MET A 642 25.87 -7.54 36.21
N ALA A 643 25.69 -6.30 35.75
CA ALA A 643 25.46 -5.97 34.35
C ALA A 643 26.68 -6.30 33.47
N ASN A 644 27.90 -6.16 34.00
CA ASN A 644 29.13 -6.53 33.30
C ASN A 644 29.28 -8.06 33.20
N THR A 645 29.03 -8.82 34.28
CA THR A 645 28.99 -10.29 34.25
C THR A 645 27.98 -10.82 33.23
N ILE A 646 26.73 -10.34 33.29
CA ILE A 646 25.67 -10.72 32.32
C ILE A 646 26.11 -10.40 30.88
N ARG A 647 26.72 -9.24 30.63
CA ARG A 647 27.18 -8.84 29.28
C ARG A 647 28.41 -9.61 28.81
N GLY A 648 29.29 -10.06 29.72
CA GLY A 648 30.43 -10.93 29.41
C GLY A 648 29.96 -12.30 28.97
N VAL A 649 29.28 -13.03 29.86
CA VAL A 649 28.77 -14.39 29.62
C VAL A 649 27.86 -14.43 28.38
N ALA A 650 27.07 -13.38 28.13
CA ALA A 650 26.21 -13.31 26.94
C ALA A 650 26.97 -13.03 25.63
N LYS A 651 28.07 -12.26 25.64
CA LYS A 651 28.93 -12.08 24.44
C LYS A 651 29.55 -13.40 24.02
N GLU A 652 30.03 -14.19 24.99
CA GLU A 652 30.63 -15.50 24.77
C GLU A 652 29.59 -16.52 24.31
N THR A 653 28.55 -16.73 25.12
CA THR A 653 27.58 -17.82 24.97
C THR A 653 26.63 -17.60 23.80
N LEU A 654 26.21 -16.35 23.53
CA LEU A 654 25.30 -16.04 22.43
C LEU A 654 26.03 -15.54 21.18
N GLY A 655 27.26 -15.07 21.31
CA GLY A 655 27.99 -14.40 20.23
C GLY A 655 27.47 -13.00 19.89
N VAL A 656 28.20 -12.35 19.00
CA VAL A 656 28.01 -10.95 18.61
C VAL A 656 27.70 -10.84 17.12
N ALA A 657 26.80 -9.93 16.74
CA ALA A 657 26.38 -9.74 15.36
C ALA A 657 27.53 -9.24 14.47
N SER A 658 27.90 -10.01 13.43
CA SER A 658 28.81 -9.56 12.38
C SER A 658 28.06 -8.74 11.32
N GLY A 659 28.64 -7.60 10.92
CA GLY A 659 27.96 -6.50 10.20
C GLY A 659 27.54 -6.74 8.74
N LYS A 660 27.28 -7.98 8.31
CA LYS A 660 26.72 -8.23 6.96
C LYS A 660 25.21 -8.00 6.97
N PRO A 661 24.65 -7.15 6.08
CA PRO A 661 23.21 -7.00 5.95
C PRO A 661 22.53 -8.35 5.70
N LYS A 662 21.37 -8.60 6.33
CA LYS A 662 20.54 -9.77 5.98
C LYS A 662 19.96 -9.55 4.58
N VAL A 663 20.65 -10.06 3.57
CA VAL A 663 20.09 -10.26 2.24
C VAL A 663 18.84 -11.13 2.40
N TYR A 664 17.67 -10.56 2.14
CA TYR A 664 16.41 -11.28 2.22
C TYR A 664 16.40 -12.35 1.12
N ARG A 665 16.49 -13.63 1.49
CA ARG A 665 16.48 -14.75 0.52
C ARG A 665 15.06 -14.94 -0.03
N GLU A 666 14.74 -14.22 -1.09
CA GLU A 666 13.46 -14.31 -1.81
C GLU A 666 13.17 -15.73 -2.34
N ALA A 667 14.21 -16.53 -2.53
CA ALA A 667 14.14 -17.96 -2.87
C ALA A 667 14.63 -18.83 -1.70
N TRP A 668 13.91 -18.81 -0.57
CA TRP A 668 14.16 -19.68 0.60
C TRP A 668 13.88 -21.17 0.30
N TRP A 669 13.11 -21.44 -0.75
CA TRP A 669 12.83 -22.75 -1.34
C TRP A 669 13.86 -23.20 -2.39
N TRP A 670 14.95 -22.45 -2.61
CA TRP A 670 15.98 -22.80 -3.60
C TRP A 670 16.99 -23.80 -3.04
N ASN A 671 17.15 -24.93 -3.73
CA ASN A 671 18.12 -25.98 -3.41
C ASN A 671 19.07 -26.25 -4.59
N GLU A 672 20.14 -27.03 -4.34
CA GLU A 672 21.17 -27.33 -5.34
C GLU A 672 20.64 -28.18 -6.51
N GLU A 673 19.60 -28.97 -6.27
CA GLU A 673 18.87 -29.77 -7.25
C GLU A 673 18.16 -28.91 -8.30
N VAL A 674 17.38 -27.91 -7.88
CA VAL A 674 16.77 -26.91 -8.78
C VAL A 674 17.83 -26.13 -9.54
N GLU A 675 18.95 -25.77 -8.89
CA GLU A 675 20.05 -25.08 -9.54
C GLU A 675 20.72 -25.93 -10.64
N LYS A 676 20.95 -27.22 -10.39
CA LYS A 676 21.50 -28.17 -11.36
C LYS A 676 20.59 -28.30 -12.58
N ILE A 677 19.30 -28.55 -12.37
CA ILE A 677 18.32 -28.75 -13.46
C ILE A 677 18.17 -27.46 -14.30
N ILE A 678 18.28 -26.27 -13.69
CA ILE A 678 18.29 -24.98 -14.42
C ILE A 678 19.60 -24.78 -15.20
N LYS A 679 20.77 -25.19 -14.66
CA LYS A 679 22.05 -25.20 -15.39
C LYS A 679 22.00 -26.10 -16.62
N ASP A 680 21.41 -27.30 -16.50
CA ASP A 680 21.26 -28.25 -17.61
C ASP A 680 20.31 -27.71 -18.68
N LYS A 681 19.15 -27.15 -18.30
CA LYS A 681 18.26 -26.42 -19.21
C LYS A 681 18.96 -25.26 -19.94
N ASN A 682 19.86 -24.54 -19.26
CA ASN A 682 20.70 -23.48 -19.85
C ASN A 682 21.87 -24.04 -20.70
N LYS A 683 22.24 -25.32 -20.57
CA LYS A 683 23.21 -26.00 -21.44
C LYS A 683 22.55 -26.37 -22.77
N SER A 684 21.45 -27.13 -22.75
CA SER A 684 20.71 -27.52 -23.96
C SER A 684 20.26 -26.32 -24.81
N PHE A 685 20.00 -25.17 -24.19
CA PHE A 685 19.70 -23.93 -24.92
C PHE A 685 20.90 -23.36 -25.69
N ARG A 686 22.10 -23.38 -25.10
CA ARG A 686 23.34 -22.97 -25.77
C ARG A 686 23.69 -23.91 -26.91
N ASP A 687 23.55 -25.22 -26.68
CA ASP A 687 23.84 -26.25 -27.68
C ASP A 687 22.91 -26.12 -28.92
N LEU A 688 21.64 -25.74 -28.69
CA LEU A 688 20.66 -25.40 -29.73
C LEU A 688 21.00 -24.09 -30.47
N MET A 689 21.43 -23.05 -29.76
CA MET A 689 21.76 -21.75 -30.35
C MET A 689 23.09 -21.76 -31.12
N ALA A 690 24.00 -22.68 -30.79
CA ALA A 690 25.26 -22.92 -31.50
C ALA A 690 25.12 -23.88 -32.71
N CYS A 691 23.91 -24.33 -33.05
CA CYS A 691 23.67 -25.28 -34.14
C CYS A 691 23.25 -24.54 -35.43
N THR A 692 24.09 -24.63 -36.46
CA THR A 692 23.84 -24.09 -37.80
C THR A 692 23.04 -25.05 -38.69
N GLU A 693 23.40 -26.34 -38.65
CA GLU A 693 22.72 -27.45 -39.35
C GLU A 693 21.23 -27.58 -38.96
N GLU A 694 20.30 -27.62 -39.92
CA GLU A 694 18.86 -27.63 -39.62
C GLU A 694 18.35 -28.94 -39.00
N GLU A 695 18.78 -30.11 -39.49
CA GLU A 695 18.31 -31.40 -38.97
C GLU A 695 18.77 -31.63 -37.52
N ALA A 696 20.06 -31.44 -37.24
CA ALA A 696 20.61 -31.50 -35.89
C ALA A 696 19.99 -30.45 -34.94
N ARG A 697 19.54 -29.30 -35.48
CA ARG A 697 18.82 -28.28 -34.72
C ARG A 697 17.41 -28.71 -34.33
N ALA A 698 16.73 -29.57 -35.11
CA ALA A 698 15.46 -30.16 -34.73
C ALA A 698 15.59 -31.08 -33.50
N GLU A 699 16.64 -31.89 -33.45
CA GLU A 699 16.94 -32.78 -32.31
C GLU A 699 17.33 -31.99 -31.05
N LYS A 700 18.26 -31.03 -31.16
CA LYS A 700 18.60 -30.16 -30.02
C LYS A 700 17.40 -29.35 -29.51
N ARG A 701 16.45 -29.01 -30.39
CA ARG A 701 15.16 -28.38 -30.03
C ARG A 701 14.21 -29.35 -29.30
N ARG A 702 14.33 -30.67 -29.51
CA ARG A 702 13.65 -31.71 -28.73
C ARG A 702 14.25 -31.77 -27.31
N SER A 703 15.57 -31.94 -27.19
CA SER A 703 16.30 -31.96 -25.91
C SER A 703 16.05 -30.69 -25.07
N TYR A 704 16.08 -29.49 -25.66
CA TYR A 704 15.76 -28.26 -24.93
C TYR A 704 14.30 -28.20 -24.45
N LYS A 705 13.33 -28.71 -25.21
CA LYS A 705 11.92 -28.80 -24.75
C LYS A 705 11.80 -29.72 -23.53
N GLU A 706 12.50 -30.84 -23.51
CA GLU A 706 12.50 -31.81 -22.42
C GLU A 706 13.17 -31.24 -21.17
N ALA A 707 14.37 -30.66 -21.27
CA ALA A 707 15.04 -29.99 -20.17
C ALA A 707 14.21 -28.83 -19.60
N LYS A 708 13.49 -28.09 -20.46
CA LYS A 708 12.54 -27.04 -20.04
C LYS A 708 11.31 -27.60 -19.31
N LYS A 709 10.80 -28.77 -19.71
CA LYS A 709 9.71 -29.48 -19.01
C LYS A 709 10.17 -29.99 -17.64
N ALA A 710 11.35 -30.58 -17.56
CA ALA A 710 11.97 -31.04 -16.32
C ALA A 710 12.21 -29.89 -15.33
N ALA A 711 12.82 -28.79 -15.80
CA ALA A 711 13.04 -27.60 -14.98
C ALA A 711 11.73 -26.99 -14.45
N LYS A 712 10.66 -26.93 -15.26
CA LYS A 712 9.34 -26.47 -14.79
C LYS A 712 8.78 -27.42 -13.72
N LYS A 713 8.92 -28.74 -13.88
CA LYS A 713 8.43 -29.73 -12.92
C LYS A 713 9.14 -29.61 -11.57
N ALA A 714 10.47 -29.66 -11.55
CA ALA A 714 11.26 -29.61 -10.31
C ALA A 714 11.05 -28.31 -9.51
N VAL A 715 10.96 -27.16 -10.19
CA VAL A 715 10.65 -25.87 -9.53
C VAL A 715 9.25 -25.87 -8.89
N ILE A 716 8.27 -26.57 -9.47
CA ILE A 716 6.93 -26.70 -8.86
C ILE A 716 6.98 -27.64 -7.65
N GLU A 717 7.62 -28.81 -7.77
CA GLU A 717 7.66 -29.81 -6.68
C GLU A 717 8.42 -29.31 -5.45
N VAL A 718 9.60 -28.69 -5.63
CA VAL A 718 10.38 -28.13 -4.51
C VAL A 718 9.68 -26.92 -3.89
N LYS A 719 9.04 -26.06 -4.70
CA LYS A 719 8.22 -24.95 -4.20
C LYS A 719 7.04 -25.48 -3.38
N ASN A 720 6.27 -26.44 -3.90
CA ASN A 720 5.10 -27.00 -3.21
C ASN A 720 5.48 -27.63 -1.87
N ARG A 721 6.51 -28.50 -1.85
CA ARG A 721 7.01 -29.13 -0.63
C ARG A 721 7.42 -28.10 0.42
N ALA A 722 8.15 -27.06 0.01
CA ALA A 722 8.55 -25.97 0.91
C ALA A 722 7.33 -25.20 1.48
N TYR A 723 6.27 -25.01 0.69
CA TYR A 723 5.01 -24.43 1.17
C TYR A 723 4.25 -25.37 2.12
N GLU A 724 4.16 -26.67 1.84
CA GLU A 724 3.53 -27.65 2.74
C GLU A 724 4.26 -27.73 4.09
N GLU A 725 5.58 -27.82 4.08
CA GLU A 725 6.43 -27.76 5.27
C GLU A 725 6.32 -26.43 6.04
N PHE A 726 5.90 -25.34 5.37
CA PHE A 726 5.66 -24.05 5.99
C PHE A 726 4.25 -23.98 6.59
N TYR A 727 3.22 -24.42 5.87
CA TYR A 727 1.84 -24.47 6.34
C TYR A 727 1.69 -25.39 7.57
N GLN A 728 2.32 -26.58 7.56
CA GLN A 728 2.38 -27.47 8.73
C GLN A 728 3.02 -26.82 9.97
N LYS A 729 3.89 -25.82 9.79
CA LYS A 729 4.47 -25.05 10.90
C LYS A 729 3.55 -23.91 11.37
N LEU A 730 2.59 -23.46 10.56
CA LEU A 730 1.65 -22.38 10.93
C LEU A 730 0.61 -22.81 11.96
N ASP A 731 0.22 -24.08 12.00
CA ASP A 731 -0.68 -24.63 13.03
C ASP A 731 -0.04 -24.66 14.44
N SER A 732 1.26 -24.33 14.55
CA SER A 732 1.98 -24.22 15.82
C SER A 732 1.94 -22.80 16.40
N LYS A 733 2.01 -22.70 17.74
CA LYS A 733 2.22 -21.43 18.47
C LYS A 733 3.55 -20.71 18.16
N GLU A 734 4.46 -21.33 17.41
CA GLU A 734 5.65 -20.64 16.88
C GLU A 734 5.36 -20.02 15.50
N GLY A 735 4.59 -20.71 14.65
CA GLY A 735 4.22 -20.27 13.29
C GLY A 735 3.38 -18.99 13.24
N GLU A 736 2.52 -18.74 14.23
CA GLU A 736 1.78 -17.47 14.37
C GLU A 736 2.71 -16.24 14.25
N LYS A 737 3.90 -16.30 14.87
CA LYS A 737 4.89 -15.22 14.81
C LYS A 737 5.54 -15.10 13.43
N ASP A 738 5.63 -16.19 12.68
CA ASP A 738 6.12 -16.19 11.31
C ASP A 738 5.09 -15.67 10.30
N ILE A 739 3.78 -15.82 10.56
CA ILE A 739 2.72 -15.09 9.83
C ILE A 739 2.92 -13.58 10.01
N PHE A 740 3.08 -13.09 11.24
CA PHE A 740 3.32 -11.66 11.49
C PHE A 740 4.64 -11.16 10.87
N LYS A 741 5.71 -11.97 10.85
CA LYS A 741 6.96 -11.64 10.12
C LYS A 741 6.73 -11.58 8.61
N LEU A 742 6.00 -12.54 8.03
CA LEU A 742 5.71 -12.62 6.59
C LEU A 742 4.80 -11.47 6.13
N ALA A 743 3.75 -11.16 6.89
CA ALA A 743 2.87 -10.01 6.65
C ALA A 743 3.66 -8.69 6.72
N ARG A 744 4.54 -8.53 7.72
CA ARG A 744 5.41 -7.34 7.83
C ARG A 744 6.44 -7.26 6.70
N ALA A 745 6.98 -8.38 6.23
CA ALA A 745 7.89 -8.43 5.10
C ALA A 745 7.18 -8.08 3.78
N ARG A 746 5.98 -8.63 3.52
CA ARG A 746 5.13 -8.24 2.37
C ARG A 746 4.75 -6.76 2.41
N ALA A 747 4.42 -6.22 3.59
CA ALA A 747 4.16 -4.80 3.77
C ALA A 747 5.41 -3.93 3.54
N MET A 748 6.62 -4.40 3.88
CA MET A 748 7.88 -3.72 3.57
C MET A 748 8.22 -3.78 2.07
N GLN A 749 7.97 -4.91 1.39
CA GLN A 749 8.22 -5.07 -0.05
C GLN A 749 7.41 -4.09 -0.93
N HIS A 750 6.26 -3.60 -0.43
CA HIS A 750 5.43 -2.61 -1.11
C HIS A 750 5.66 -1.15 -0.67
N ARG A 751 6.50 -0.88 0.33
CA ARG A 751 6.90 0.48 0.70
C ARG A 751 7.93 1.02 -0.28
N ASP A 752 7.81 2.29 -0.65
CA ASP A 752 8.74 2.91 -1.59
C ASP A 752 10.15 3.03 -1.01
N LEU A 753 10.28 3.66 0.16
CA LEU A 753 11.53 3.73 0.92
C LEU A 753 11.54 2.68 2.04
N GLU A 754 12.67 1.99 2.23
CA GLU A 754 12.80 0.97 3.30
C GLU A 754 13.03 1.63 4.66
N ALA A 755 13.75 2.76 4.68
CA ALA A 755 13.81 3.71 5.77
C ALA A 755 13.97 5.13 5.19
N VAL A 756 13.29 6.12 5.77
CA VAL A 756 13.51 7.53 5.40
C VAL A 756 14.75 8.03 6.12
N LYS A 757 15.86 8.04 5.40
CA LYS A 757 17.20 8.36 5.91
C LYS A 757 17.48 9.87 5.98
N TYR A 758 16.83 10.64 5.11
CA TYR A 758 17.00 12.08 4.94
C TYR A 758 15.68 12.78 5.32
N ILE A 759 15.78 13.92 6.00
CA ILE A 759 14.64 14.64 6.57
C ILE A 759 14.69 16.11 6.19
N LYS A 760 13.57 16.82 6.31
CA LYS A 760 13.49 18.26 6.05
C LYS A 760 13.97 19.09 7.23
N ASP A 761 14.62 20.21 6.93
CA ASP A 761 14.84 21.30 7.87
C ASP A 761 13.54 22.08 8.17
N GLU A 762 13.66 23.24 8.79
CA GLU A 762 12.51 24.12 9.11
C GLU A 762 12.04 24.96 7.91
N GLY A 763 12.83 25.06 6.84
CA GLY A 763 12.46 25.68 5.57
C GLY A 763 11.96 24.70 4.51
N GLY A 764 11.78 23.42 4.87
CA GLY A 764 11.31 22.37 3.95
C GLY A 764 12.37 21.76 3.03
N ARG A 765 13.65 22.16 3.15
CA ARG A 765 14.77 21.63 2.36
C ARG A 765 15.24 20.31 2.94
N VAL A 766 15.51 19.32 2.08
CA VAL A 766 16.02 18.00 2.50
C VAL A 766 17.48 18.11 2.94
N LEU A 767 17.76 17.79 4.21
CA LEU A 767 19.10 17.75 4.78
C LEU A 767 19.86 16.53 4.28
N LEU A 768 21.11 16.74 3.84
CA LEU A 768 21.92 15.72 3.17
C LEU A 768 23.08 15.20 4.03
N ARG A 769 23.67 16.03 4.92
CA ARG A 769 24.79 15.58 5.76
C ARG A 769 24.27 14.82 6.98
N GLN A 770 25.00 13.78 7.39
CA GLN A 770 24.60 12.92 8.52
C GLN A 770 24.53 13.70 9.83
N GLU A 771 25.43 14.65 10.06
CA GLU A 771 25.44 15.48 11.27
C GLU A 771 24.30 16.53 11.26
N GLU A 772 23.90 17.05 10.11
CA GLU A 772 22.72 17.91 9.98
C GLU A 772 21.44 17.12 10.33
N ILE A 773 21.30 15.91 9.79
CA ILE A 773 20.18 15.00 10.08
C ILE A 773 20.12 14.63 11.57
N LYS A 774 21.26 14.28 12.19
CA LYS A 774 21.36 14.05 13.63
C LYS A 774 20.98 15.29 14.44
N THR A 775 21.46 16.46 14.03
CA THR A 775 21.23 17.74 14.72
C THR A 775 19.76 18.15 14.64
N ARG A 776 19.12 18.02 13.47
CA ARG A 776 17.68 18.28 13.28
C ARG A 776 16.81 17.33 14.10
N TRP A 777 17.14 16.03 14.16
CA TRP A 777 16.48 15.09 15.06
C TRP A 777 16.69 15.44 16.54
N ARG A 778 17.92 15.76 16.95
CA ARG A 778 18.28 16.17 18.32
C ARG A 778 17.51 17.41 18.72
N LYS A 779 17.52 18.47 17.90
CA LYS A 779 16.76 19.70 18.10
C LYS A 779 15.28 19.38 18.30
N TYR A 780 14.63 18.75 17.32
CA TYR A 780 13.19 18.45 17.37
C TYR A 780 12.75 17.72 18.66
N PHE A 781 13.47 16.70 19.11
CA PHE A 781 13.13 15.99 20.36
C PHE A 781 13.69 16.67 21.63
N SER A 782 14.71 17.52 21.53
CA SER A 782 15.18 18.36 22.63
C SER A 782 14.16 19.43 22.95
N ASP A 783 13.67 20.12 21.92
CA ASP A 783 12.64 21.15 22.02
C ASP A 783 11.35 20.51 22.57
N LEU A 784 10.86 19.42 21.95
CA LEU A 784 9.65 18.70 22.40
C LEU A 784 9.69 18.18 23.86
N LEU A 785 10.87 18.01 24.46
CA LEU A 785 11.04 17.47 25.82
C LEU A 785 11.64 18.48 26.83
N ASN A 786 11.83 19.74 26.41
CA ASN A 786 12.38 20.82 27.25
C ASN A 786 11.78 22.23 26.98
N GLU A 787 10.94 22.41 25.96
CA GLU A 787 10.23 23.67 25.68
C GLU A 787 9.14 23.92 26.74
N TYR A 788 9.51 24.66 27.79
CA TYR A 788 8.59 25.15 28.81
C TYR A 788 7.81 26.35 28.26
N ARG A 789 6.46 26.30 28.34
CA ARG A 789 5.58 27.34 27.77
C ARG A 789 5.01 28.33 28.78
N GLY A 790 5.19 28.09 30.07
CA GLY A 790 4.76 29.00 31.12
C GLY A 790 5.57 30.30 31.18
N PRO A 791 4.99 31.39 31.73
CA PRO A 791 5.65 32.69 31.86
C PRO A 791 6.81 32.64 32.86
N ARG A 792 7.85 33.46 32.62
CA ARG A 792 8.97 33.62 33.56
C ARG A 792 8.59 34.55 34.73
N GLY A 793 7.86 34.02 35.70
CA GLY A 793 7.58 34.65 37.00
C GLY A 793 7.95 33.72 38.16
N ASP A 794 8.34 34.29 39.29
CA ASP A 794 8.80 33.54 40.49
C ASP A 794 7.64 33.12 41.43
N ASP A 795 6.39 33.40 41.00
CA ASP A 795 5.12 33.23 41.73
C ASP A 795 4.68 31.75 41.80
N SER A 796 5.50 30.90 42.42
CA SER A 796 5.21 29.47 42.60
C SER A 796 4.08 29.20 43.61
N ARG A 797 2.83 29.35 43.17
CA ARG A 797 1.62 29.02 43.93
C ARG A 797 1.42 27.51 44.01
N THR A 798 2.13 26.88 44.94
CA THR A 798 2.01 25.45 45.25
C THR A 798 0.58 25.06 45.67
N PHE A 799 0.17 23.82 45.37
CA PHE A 799 -1.02 23.21 45.95
C PHE A 799 -1.06 23.40 47.47
N ASP A 800 -2.22 23.76 48.01
CA ASP A 800 -2.37 24.10 49.43
C ASP A 800 -2.11 22.89 50.35
N ALA A 801 -0.95 22.88 50.98
CA ALA A 801 -0.34 21.71 51.60
C ALA A 801 -0.83 21.43 53.03
N HIS A 802 -2.14 21.56 53.27
CA HIS A 802 -2.81 21.33 54.56
C HIS A 802 -2.84 19.86 55.04
N ARG A 803 -1.97 18.98 54.52
CA ARG A 803 -1.73 17.63 55.06
C ARG A 803 -0.25 17.48 55.45
N PRO A 804 0.07 17.16 56.72
CA PRO A 804 1.44 16.89 57.12
C PRO A 804 1.98 15.64 56.41
N SER A 805 3.22 15.68 55.96
CA SER A 805 3.90 14.54 55.36
C SER A 805 3.99 13.39 56.35
N ILE A 806 3.32 12.28 56.05
CA ILE A 806 3.38 11.06 56.87
C ILE A 806 4.78 10.45 56.70
N PHE A 807 5.57 10.46 57.77
CA PHE A 807 6.82 9.71 57.87
C PHE A 807 6.55 8.21 58.03
N GLY A 808 6.01 7.59 56.97
CA GLY A 808 5.81 6.14 56.92
C GLY A 808 7.12 5.40 56.66
N LEU A 809 7.47 4.44 57.51
CA LEU A 809 8.56 3.51 57.19
C LEU A 809 8.20 2.71 55.93
N ALA A 810 8.98 2.86 54.86
CA ALA A 810 8.77 2.10 53.64
C ALA A 810 9.04 0.61 53.90
N CYS A 811 8.01 -0.23 53.77
CA CYS A 811 8.13 -1.66 53.97
C CYS A 811 9.09 -2.27 52.94
N ALA A 812 10.08 -3.03 53.44
CA ALA A 812 11.06 -3.73 52.61
C ALA A 812 10.40 -4.54 51.49
N ILE A 813 11.07 -4.59 50.34
CA ILE A 813 10.63 -5.30 49.16
C ILE A 813 10.89 -6.80 49.35
N THR A 814 9.87 -7.63 49.13
CA THR A 814 10.01 -9.10 49.29
C THR A 814 10.32 -9.79 47.96
N PRO A 815 10.92 -11.01 47.97
CA PRO A 815 11.14 -11.80 46.77
C PRO A 815 9.85 -12.07 45.99
N GLU A 816 8.72 -12.21 46.67
CA GLU A 816 7.40 -12.47 46.09
C GLU A 816 6.91 -11.28 45.27
N GLU A 817 7.09 -10.05 45.77
CA GLU A 817 6.74 -8.83 45.03
C GLU A 817 7.54 -8.73 43.72
N VAL A 818 8.85 -9.01 43.78
CA VAL A 818 9.73 -9.05 42.62
C VAL A 818 9.34 -10.19 41.66
N LYS A 819 9.01 -11.38 42.17
CA LYS A 819 8.57 -12.56 41.41
C LYS A 819 7.25 -12.30 40.67
N GLU A 820 6.28 -11.62 41.31
CA GLU A 820 5.03 -11.21 40.67
C GLU A 820 5.21 -10.09 39.64
N ALA A 821 6.01 -9.07 39.93
CA ALA A 821 6.34 -8.02 38.97
C ALA A 821 7.05 -8.60 37.74
N LEU A 822 8.00 -9.52 37.96
CA LEU A 822 8.72 -10.23 36.91
C LEU A 822 7.78 -11.13 36.10
N LYS A 823 6.85 -11.86 36.74
CA LYS A 823 5.81 -12.65 36.05
C LYS A 823 5.01 -11.77 35.07
N LYS A 824 4.58 -10.58 35.50
CA LYS A 824 3.86 -9.58 34.68
C LYS A 824 4.68 -8.96 33.53
N MET A 825 6.00 -9.14 33.48
CA MET A 825 6.84 -8.59 32.39
C MET A 825 6.70 -9.36 31.07
N GLY A 826 6.38 -8.65 29.98
CA GLY A 826 6.25 -9.24 28.64
C GLY A 826 7.62 -9.65 28.05
N ARG A 827 7.68 -10.85 27.45
CA ARG A 827 8.86 -11.32 26.69
C ARG A 827 8.97 -10.63 25.32
N SER A 828 10.15 -10.72 24.72
CA SER A 828 10.50 -10.28 23.37
C SER A 828 10.29 -8.78 23.11
N LYS A 829 10.59 -7.94 24.11
CA LYS A 829 10.59 -6.48 24.03
C LYS A 829 11.97 -5.93 23.64
N ALA A 830 12.00 -4.73 23.06
CA ALA A 830 13.25 -4.09 22.64
C ALA A 830 13.99 -3.51 23.85
N VAL A 831 15.23 -3.97 24.06
CA VAL A 831 16.10 -3.55 25.18
C VAL A 831 16.53 -2.09 25.09
N GLY A 832 16.64 -1.42 26.24
CA GLY A 832 17.26 -0.10 26.39
C GLY A 832 18.80 -0.12 26.33
N PRO A 833 19.45 1.03 26.63
CA PRO A 833 20.89 1.23 26.40
C PRO A 833 21.81 0.21 27.07
N ASN A 834 21.48 -0.23 28.30
CA ASN A 834 22.24 -1.25 29.02
C ASN A 834 22.29 -2.63 28.32
N ASN A 835 21.41 -2.86 27.34
CA ASN A 835 21.35 -4.04 26.47
C ASN A 835 21.13 -5.36 27.24
N ILE A 836 20.37 -5.36 28.33
CA ILE A 836 19.99 -6.57 29.09
C ILE A 836 18.47 -6.83 28.92
N PRO A 837 18.04 -7.98 28.35
CA PRO A 837 16.64 -8.33 28.21
C PRO A 837 16.05 -8.93 29.49
N ILE A 838 14.72 -8.91 29.62
CA ILE A 838 14.05 -9.38 30.84
C ILE A 838 14.08 -10.91 30.95
N GLU A 839 14.31 -11.59 29.83
CA GLU A 839 14.54 -13.02 29.72
C GLU A 839 15.75 -13.51 30.50
N VAL A 840 16.79 -12.70 30.72
CA VAL A 840 17.93 -13.08 31.60
C VAL A 840 17.43 -13.25 33.03
N TRP A 841 16.72 -12.26 33.58
CA TRP A 841 16.13 -12.32 34.91
C TRP A 841 15.09 -13.43 35.07
N LYS A 842 14.44 -13.86 33.98
CA LYS A 842 13.55 -15.03 33.96
C LYS A 842 14.28 -16.38 33.81
N GLY A 843 15.55 -16.38 33.39
CA GLY A 843 16.41 -17.57 33.32
C GLY A 843 17.16 -17.83 34.63
N LEU A 844 17.59 -16.77 35.33
CA LEU A 844 18.30 -16.84 36.62
C LEU A 844 17.42 -17.30 37.82
N GLY A 845 16.16 -17.66 37.58
CA GLY A 845 15.26 -18.22 38.58
C GLY A 845 15.17 -17.43 39.89
N ASP A 846 15.09 -18.15 41.00
CA ASP A 846 14.98 -17.56 42.33
C ASP A 846 16.31 -16.98 42.86
N GLU A 847 17.44 -17.27 42.22
CA GLU A 847 18.71 -16.59 42.53
C GLU A 847 18.72 -15.15 42.00
N GLY A 848 18.33 -14.98 40.73
CA GLY A 848 18.13 -13.66 40.13
C GLY A 848 17.08 -12.84 40.86
N ILE A 849 16.02 -13.47 41.37
CA ILE A 849 15.00 -12.79 42.19
C ILE A 849 15.57 -12.35 43.54
N ARG A 850 16.30 -13.21 44.27
CA ARG A 850 16.98 -12.81 45.53
C ARG A 850 17.94 -11.63 45.30
N TRP A 851 18.77 -11.69 44.26
CA TRP A 851 19.72 -10.62 43.95
C TRP A 851 19.02 -9.29 43.60
N LEU A 852 17.98 -9.34 42.75
CA LEU A 852 17.16 -8.16 42.42
C LEU A 852 16.47 -7.58 43.66
N THR A 853 15.99 -8.43 44.57
CA THR A 853 15.36 -8.01 45.83
C THR A 853 16.34 -7.26 46.72
N ASN A 854 17.60 -7.72 46.80
CA ASN A 854 18.66 -7.02 47.54
C ASN A 854 18.98 -5.66 46.90
N LEU A 855 19.21 -5.60 45.58
CA LEU A 855 19.42 -4.35 44.86
C LEU A 855 18.27 -3.35 45.09
N PHE A 856 17.03 -3.81 44.98
CA PHE A 856 15.84 -2.99 45.15
C PHE A 856 15.70 -2.46 46.59
N ASN A 857 16.05 -3.25 47.61
CA ASN A 857 16.08 -2.78 48.99
C ASN A 857 17.25 -1.80 49.26
N VAL A 858 18.40 -1.93 48.59
CA VAL A 858 19.47 -0.94 48.67
C VAL A 858 19.00 0.39 48.07
N ILE A 859 18.39 0.40 46.87
CA ILE A 859 17.82 1.63 46.26
C ILE A 859 16.73 2.24 47.17
N LEU A 860 15.89 1.41 47.79
CA LEU A 860 14.86 1.85 48.74
C LEU A 860 15.46 2.51 50.00
N ARG A 861 16.64 2.07 50.44
CA ARG A 861 17.37 2.58 51.62
C ARG A 861 18.19 3.84 51.32
N THR A 862 18.81 3.94 50.15
CA THR A 862 19.69 5.05 49.76
C THR A 862 18.97 6.18 49.02
N HIS A 863 17.74 5.92 48.53
CA HIS A 863 17.01 6.75 47.57
C HIS A 863 17.81 7.02 46.27
N LYS A 864 18.79 6.16 45.92
CA LYS A 864 19.68 6.34 44.77
C LYS A 864 19.64 5.14 43.83
N MET A 865 19.21 5.40 42.59
CA MET A 865 19.17 4.43 41.49
C MET A 865 20.53 4.37 40.74
N PRO A 866 20.89 3.24 40.12
CA PRO A 866 22.09 3.14 39.29
C PRO A 866 22.09 4.11 38.08
N GLU A 867 23.16 4.87 37.90
CA GLU A 867 23.33 5.87 36.82
C GLU A 867 23.06 5.33 35.40
N GLU A 868 23.38 4.06 35.11
CA GLU A 868 23.10 3.46 33.79
C GLU A 868 21.59 3.40 33.47
N TRP A 869 20.71 3.52 34.47
CA TRP A 869 19.25 3.57 34.27
C TRP A 869 18.75 4.98 33.90
N ARG A 870 19.49 6.05 34.21
CA ARG A 870 19.18 7.43 33.77
C ARG A 870 19.33 7.64 32.26
N SER A 871 20.05 6.73 31.59
CA SER A 871 20.29 6.77 30.14
C SER A 871 19.17 6.09 29.33
N SER A 872 18.75 6.74 28.24
CA SER A 872 17.67 6.24 27.39
C SER A 872 17.90 6.49 25.89
N THR A 873 17.20 5.74 25.03
CA THR A 873 17.26 5.91 23.57
C THR A 873 15.88 6.04 22.96
N ILE A 874 15.60 7.16 22.29
CA ILE A 874 14.38 7.37 21.49
C ILE A 874 14.54 6.70 20.12
N ILE A 875 13.55 5.90 19.73
CA ILE A 875 13.35 5.46 18.35
C ILE A 875 12.20 6.26 17.74
N PRO A 876 12.43 7.08 16.70
CA PRO A 876 11.36 7.73 15.96
C PRO A 876 10.59 6.69 15.12
N LEU A 877 9.28 6.55 15.35
CA LEU A 877 8.39 5.74 14.53
C LEU A 877 7.40 6.62 13.76
N PHE A 878 7.42 6.53 12.43
CA PHE A 878 6.51 7.25 11.56
C PHE A 878 5.04 6.84 11.82
N LYS A 879 4.16 7.83 11.99
CA LYS A 879 2.73 7.67 12.30
C LYS A 879 1.91 7.07 11.13
N ASN A 880 2.51 6.93 9.94
CA ASN A 880 1.85 6.53 8.68
C ASN A 880 0.75 7.52 8.22
N LYS A 881 0.95 8.80 8.53
CA LYS A 881 0.17 9.97 8.10
C LYS A 881 1.15 11.13 7.85
N GLY A 882 0.83 12.05 6.94
CA GLY A 882 1.70 13.18 6.57
C GLY A 882 2.94 12.77 5.75
N ASP A 883 3.84 13.72 5.50
CA ASP A 883 5.14 13.44 4.85
C ASP A 883 6.08 12.70 5.83
N ALA A 884 6.74 11.65 5.33
CA ALA A 884 7.71 10.88 6.10
C ALA A 884 9.09 11.57 6.19
N GLN A 885 9.33 12.68 5.49
CA GLN A 885 10.53 13.51 5.68
C GLN A 885 10.37 14.56 6.80
N GLU A 886 9.17 14.74 7.36
CA GLU A 886 8.87 15.70 8.43
C GLU A 886 8.93 15.06 9.83
N CYS A 887 9.67 15.66 10.77
CA CYS A 887 9.81 15.14 12.13
C CYS A 887 8.48 15.09 12.92
N GLY A 888 7.55 16.03 12.68
CA GLY A 888 6.23 16.07 13.34
C GLY A 888 5.37 14.83 13.12
N ASN A 889 5.56 14.15 11.98
CA ASN A 889 4.83 12.93 11.63
C ASN A 889 5.39 11.66 12.27
N TYR A 890 6.34 11.79 13.21
CA TYR A 890 6.90 10.69 13.99
C TYR A 890 6.43 10.73 15.44
N ARG A 891 6.31 9.56 16.06
CA ARG A 891 6.18 9.37 17.51
C ARG A 891 7.51 8.84 18.03
N GLY A 892 8.12 9.53 18.99
CA GLY A 892 9.26 8.97 19.71
C GLY A 892 8.81 7.79 20.58
N ILE A 893 9.60 6.72 20.64
CA ILE A 893 9.46 5.68 21.67
C ILE A 893 10.77 5.60 22.44
N LYS A 894 10.73 6.04 23.70
CA LYS A 894 11.86 5.98 24.65
C LYS A 894 12.08 4.54 25.13
N LEU A 895 13.23 3.96 24.80
CA LEU A 895 13.71 2.69 25.34
C LEU A 895 14.48 2.94 26.64
N LEU A 896 14.01 2.32 27.73
CA LEU A 896 14.60 2.36 29.07
C LEU A 896 15.14 0.97 29.45
N SER A 897 15.98 0.90 30.49
CA SER A 897 16.43 -0.35 31.12
C SER A 897 15.25 -1.28 31.44
N HIS A 898 15.34 -2.56 31.06
CA HIS A 898 14.31 -3.54 31.43
C HIS A 898 14.28 -3.82 32.93
N THR A 899 15.41 -3.68 33.63
CA THR A 899 15.49 -3.80 35.10
C THR A 899 14.85 -2.59 35.78
N MET A 900 15.04 -1.38 35.25
CA MET A 900 14.34 -0.19 35.72
C MET A 900 12.82 -0.37 35.59
N LYS A 901 12.33 -0.91 34.46
CA LYS A 901 10.90 -1.21 34.28
C LYS A 901 10.36 -2.34 35.18
N LEU A 902 11.24 -3.12 35.82
CA LEU A 902 10.87 -4.10 36.84
C LEU A 902 10.79 -3.43 38.22
N TRP A 903 11.78 -2.61 38.58
CA TRP A 903 11.77 -1.74 39.76
C TRP A 903 10.52 -0.84 39.81
N GLU A 904 10.25 -0.13 38.70
CA GLU A 904 9.07 0.72 38.51
C GLU A 904 7.76 0.00 38.86
N ARG A 905 7.65 -1.32 38.62
CA ARG A 905 6.44 -2.11 38.89
C ARG A 905 6.32 -2.62 40.32
N VAL A 906 7.44 -2.73 41.03
CA VAL A 906 7.42 -3.00 42.48
C VAL A 906 7.00 -1.73 43.21
N ILE A 907 7.56 -0.58 42.81
CA ILE A 907 7.23 0.74 43.38
C ILE A 907 5.81 1.19 43.01
N GLU A 908 5.34 0.99 41.77
CA GLU A 908 3.95 1.26 41.38
C GLU A 908 2.92 0.51 42.23
N ARG A 909 3.21 -0.74 42.61
CA ARG A 909 2.35 -1.51 43.53
C ARG A 909 2.25 -0.86 44.89
N LYS A 910 3.37 -0.46 45.50
CA LYS A 910 3.39 0.14 46.85
C LYS A 910 2.71 1.51 46.87
N ILE A 911 3.00 2.39 45.91
CA ILE A 911 2.34 3.70 45.81
C ILE A 911 0.82 3.54 45.60
N ARG A 912 0.38 2.52 44.84
CA ARG A 912 -1.05 2.23 44.64
C ARG A 912 -1.75 1.70 45.90
N GLN A 913 -1.02 1.32 46.95
CA GLN A 913 -1.60 1.00 48.26
C GLN A 913 -1.81 2.25 49.13
N GLU A 914 -1.08 3.35 48.87
CA GLU A 914 -1.20 4.63 49.57
C GLU A 914 -2.15 5.60 48.84
N ALA A 915 -2.15 5.60 47.50
CA ALA A 915 -2.86 6.58 46.68
C ALA A 915 -4.28 6.15 46.27
N VAL A 916 -5.29 6.87 46.77
CA VAL A 916 -6.69 6.73 46.32
C VAL A 916 -6.93 7.63 45.10
N ILE A 917 -7.47 7.05 44.02
CA ILE A 917 -7.92 7.73 42.80
C ILE A 917 -9.44 7.55 42.68
N ARG A 918 -10.15 8.60 42.23
CA ARG A 918 -11.61 8.64 42.12
C ARG A 918 -12.15 7.68 41.06
N GLU A 919 -13.47 7.50 41.06
CA GLU A 919 -14.13 6.55 40.15
C GLU A 919 -14.19 7.03 38.69
N ASN A 920 -14.15 8.35 38.50
CA ASN A 920 -14.25 9.04 37.23
C ASN A 920 -13.08 8.78 36.26
N GLN A 921 -11.91 8.37 36.75
CA GLN A 921 -10.73 8.05 35.93
C GLN A 921 -10.75 6.57 35.51
N PHE A 922 -11.00 6.30 34.23
CA PHE A 922 -10.99 4.97 33.63
C PHE A 922 -9.62 4.59 33.03
N GLY A 923 -8.79 5.57 32.69
CA GLY A 923 -7.45 5.36 32.13
C GLY A 923 -6.47 4.80 33.15
N PHE A 924 -5.67 3.81 32.73
CA PHE A 924 -4.61 3.15 33.53
C PHE A 924 -5.06 2.51 34.88
N MET A 925 -6.36 2.37 35.11
CA MET A 925 -6.92 1.78 36.32
C MET A 925 -7.25 0.28 36.14
N PRO A 926 -6.92 -0.58 37.12
CA PRO A 926 -7.22 -2.01 37.05
C PRO A 926 -8.73 -2.25 37.08
N GLY A 927 -9.23 -3.09 36.18
CA GLY A 927 -10.66 -3.39 36.09
C GLY A 927 -11.53 -2.29 35.48
N ARG A 928 -10.93 -1.24 34.88
CA ARG A 928 -11.63 -0.24 34.08
C ARG A 928 -11.17 -0.27 32.63
N SER A 929 -12.07 0.05 31.70
CA SER A 929 -11.82 0.02 30.26
C SER A 929 -12.65 1.06 29.51
N THR A 930 -12.19 1.40 28.30
CA THR A 930 -12.91 2.31 27.39
C THR A 930 -14.32 1.80 27.03
N MET A 931 -14.56 0.48 27.10
CA MET A 931 -15.89 -0.10 26.87
C MET A 931 -16.90 0.27 27.96
N GLU A 932 -16.45 0.42 29.20
CA GLU A 932 -17.31 0.78 30.33
C GLU A 932 -17.65 2.28 30.31
N ALA A 933 -16.66 3.15 30.06
CA ALA A 933 -16.91 4.58 29.85
C ALA A 933 -17.90 4.84 28.69
N ILE A 934 -17.70 4.18 27.54
CA ILE A 934 -18.64 4.24 26.41
C ILE A 934 -20.01 3.67 26.77
N HIS A 935 -20.10 2.64 27.63
CA HIS A 935 -21.38 2.09 28.07
C HIS A 935 -22.14 3.06 28.99
N VAL A 936 -21.47 3.64 29.99
CA VAL A 936 -22.04 4.64 30.91
C VAL A 936 -22.57 5.85 30.13
N LEU A 937 -21.75 6.41 29.24
CA LEU A 937 -22.13 7.55 28.40
C LEU A 937 -23.34 7.23 27.52
N ARG A 938 -23.39 6.04 26.89
CA ARG A 938 -24.55 5.61 26.08
C ARG A 938 -25.82 5.43 26.91
N ARG A 939 -25.75 4.80 28.09
CA ARG A 939 -26.89 4.63 29.00
C ARG A 939 -27.44 5.99 29.47
N LEU A 940 -26.57 6.99 29.65
CA LEU A 940 -26.97 8.36 29.96
C LEU A 940 -27.69 9.02 28.77
N MET A 941 -27.10 8.98 27.57
CA MET A 941 -27.70 9.51 26.33
C MET A 941 -29.07 8.91 26.03
N GLU A 942 -29.23 7.59 26.17
CA GLU A 942 -30.51 6.90 26.00
C GLU A 942 -31.57 7.41 27.00
N LYS A 943 -31.23 7.46 28.30
CA LYS A 943 -32.13 7.90 29.37
C LYS A 943 -32.61 9.35 29.21
N TYR A 944 -31.78 10.23 28.64
CA TYR A 944 -32.17 11.62 28.33
C TYR A 944 -33.06 11.71 27.09
N ARG A 945 -32.72 10.95 26.04
CA ARG A 945 -33.53 10.84 24.81
C ARG A 945 -34.93 10.30 25.09
N ASP A 946 -35.06 9.27 25.91
CA ASP A 946 -36.36 8.68 26.32
C ASP A 946 -37.23 9.70 27.07
N ARG A 947 -36.59 10.60 27.83
CA ARG A 947 -37.25 11.68 28.60
C ARG A 947 -37.52 12.94 27.77
N LYS A 948 -37.08 12.99 26.51
CA LYS A 948 -37.09 14.20 25.67
C LYS A 948 -36.45 15.42 26.35
N LYS A 949 -35.39 15.20 27.15
CA LYS A 949 -34.53 16.26 27.69
C LYS A 949 -33.27 16.38 26.83
N ASP A 950 -32.81 17.61 26.65
CA ASP A 950 -31.48 17.86 26.12
C ASP A 950 -30.39 17.40 27.10
N LEU A 951 -29.20 17.11 26.58
CA LEU A 951 -28.03 16.66 27.33
C LEU A 951 -26.80 17.25 26.65
N HIS A 952 -26.06 18.09 27.37
CA HIS A 952 -24.91 18.81 26.82
C HIS A 952 -23.61 18.09 27.20
N MET A 953 -22.70 17.93 26.23
CA MET A 953 -21.46 17.19 26.38
C MET A 953 -20.31 17.95 25.70
N ILE A 954 -19.18 18.10 26.39
CA ILE A 954 -17.93 18.64 25.86
C ILE A 954 -16.86 17.56 25.94
N PHE A 955 -16.17 17.33 24.82
CA PHE A 955 -15.02 16.43 24.71
C PHE A 955 -13.75 17.27 24.64
N ILE A 956 -12.74 16.93 25.44
CA ILE A 956 -11.48 17.69 25.54
C ILE A 956 -10.31 16.74 25.27
N ASP A 957 -9.37 17.21 24.44
CA ASP A 957 -8.09 16.58 24.08
C ASP A 957 -6.96 17.53 24.49
N LEU A 958 -5.88 17.01 25.07
CA LEU A 958 -4.78 17.79 25.67
C LEU A 958 -3.49 17.63 24.87
N GLU A 959 -3.01 18.72 24.24
CA GLU A 959 -1.86 18.61 23.34
C GLU A 959 -0.58 18.14 24.07
N LYS A 960 -0.13 16.93 23.73
CA LYS A 960 1.10 16.29 24.24
C LYS A 960 1.12 16.13 25.77
N ALA A 961 -0.02 15.91 26.43
CA ALA A 961 -0.15 15.91 27.90
C ALA A 961 0.93 15.14 28.70
N TYR A 962 1.49 14.06 28.15
CA TYR A 962 2.59 13.30 28.77
C TYR A 962 3.95 14.01 28.78
N ASP A 963 4.23 14.84 27.79
CA ASP A 963 5.55 15.42 27.52
C ASP A 963 5.70 16.84 28.08
N SER A 964 4.59 17.55 28.32
CA SER A 964 4.55 18.94 28.76
C SER A 964 4.43 19.17 30.28
N ILE A 965 4.14 18.13 31.08
CA ILE A 965 3.97 18.25 32.54
C ILE A 965 5.23 18.84 33.23
N PRO A 966 5.10 19.95 34.00
CA PRO A 966 6.18 20.45 34.85
C PRO A 966 6.50 19.46 35.98
N ARG A 967 7.79 19.27 36.28
CA ARG A 967 8.22 18.31 37.33
C ARG A 967 7.69 18.66 38.72
N GLN A 968 7.53 19.94 39.03
CA GLN A 968 7.03 20.38 40.33
C GLN A 968 5.60 19.89 40.58
N VAL A 969 4.74 19.94 39.56
CA VAL A 969 3.36 19.43 39.60
C VAL A 969 3.33 17.93 39.90
N ILE A 970 4.33 17.15 39.43
CA ILE A 970 4.48 15.73 39.81
C ILE A 970 4.68 15.60 41.32
N TRP A 971 5.64 16.34 41.89
CA TRP A 971 5.98 16.23 43.32
C TRP A 971 4.82 16.64 44.21
N ASP A 972 4.16 17.74 43.87
CA ASP A 972 3.10 18.30 44.72
C ASP A 972 1.79 17.52 44.57
N SER A 973 1.49 16.96 43.39
CA SER A 973 0.38 16.01 43.24
C SER A 973 0.58 14.75 44.09
N LEU A 974 1.82 14.22 44.16
CA LEU A 974 2.12 13.04 44.98
C LEU A 974 1.98 13.36 46.49
N LYS A 975 2.47 14.53 46.94
CA LYS A 975 2.26 15.01 48.32
C LYS A 975 0.77 15.17 48.65
N ALA A 976 -0.02 15.76 47.74
CA ALA A 976 -1.43 16.03 47.95
C ALA A 976 -2.29 14.76 48.05
N LYS A 977 -1.87 13.65 47.43
CA LYS A 977 -2.48 12.31 47.67
C LYS A 977 -2.05 11.65 48.99
N GLY A 978 -1.06 12.20 49.70
CA GLY A 978 -0.57 11.66 50.98
C GLY A 978 0.40 10.50 50.84
N ILE A 979 1.08 10.37 49.69
CA ILE A 979 2.09 9.33 49.43
C ILE A 979 3.33 9.58 50.31
N SER A 980 3.94 8.52 50.84
CA SER A 980 5.09 8.61 51.74
C SER A 980 6.26 9.35 51.08
N SER A 981 6.92 10.22 51.85
CA SER A 981 8.05 11.04 51.38
C SER A 981 9.18 10.20 50.78
N ILE A 982 9.42 8.99 51.31
CA ILE A 982 10.42 8.05 50.78
C ILE A 982 10.16 7.73 49.30
N TYR A 983 8.91 7.45 48.92
CA TYR A 983 8.59 7.19 47.51
C TYR A 983 8.70 8.46 46.66
N ILE A 984 8.36 9.64 47.22
CA ILE A 984 8.49 10.92 46.50
C ILE A 984 9.98 11.25 46.21
N GLU A 985 10.88 11.02 47.16
CA GLU A 985 12.34 11.18 46.96
C GLU A 985 12.88 10.18 45.93
N ILE A 986 12.46 8.92 45.99
CA ILE A 986 12.83 7.88 45.01
C ILE A 986 12.36 8.23 43.60
N ILE A 987 11.12 8.73 43.44
CA ILE A 987 10.62 9.17 42.13
C ILE A 987 11.38 10.43 41.69
N ARG A 988 11.73 11.35 42.59
CA ARG A 988 12.54 12.53 42.23
C ARG A 988 13.92 12.11 41.71
N ASP A 989 14.59 11.15 42.36
CA ASP A 989 15.83 10.57 41.84
C ASP A 989 15.61 9.88 40.48
N MET A 990 14.49 9.17 40.27
CA MET A 990 14.17 8.56 38.96
C MET A 990 14.05 9.55 37.78
N TYR A 991 13.78 10.83 38.04
CA TYR A 991 13.73 11.89 37.03
C TYR A 991 15.00 12.76 37.00
N ASP A 992 15.79 12.78 38.07
CA ASP A 992 17.00 13.60 38.15
C ASP A 992 18.09 13.13 37.17
N ASN A 993 18.83 14.09 36.61
CA ASN A 993 19.95 13.90 35.67
C ASN A 993 19.67 12.95 34.48
N VAL A 994 18.40 12.74 34.11
CA VAL A 994 17.98 11.86 33.01
C VAL A 994 18.42 12.43 31.66
N SER A 995 19.04 11.57 30.84
CA SER A 995 19.46 11.90 29.49
C SER A 995 18.86 10.97 28.44
N THR A 996 18.76 11.46 27.20
CA THR A 996 18.28 10.67 26.08
C THR A 996 19.07 10.96 24.81
N ASN A 997 19.22 9.95 23.96
CA ASN A 997 19.78 10.06 22.61
C ASN A 997 18.79 9.46 21.60
N ILE A 998 18.96 9.72 20.31
CA ILE A 998 18.01 9.29 19.27
C ILE A 998 18.70 8.31 18.34
N GLN A 999 18.08 7.15 18.14
CA GLN A 999 18.50 6.18 17.13
C GLN A 999 17.90 6.58 15.77
N THR A 1000 18.66 7.38 15.01
CA THR A 1000 18.32 7.75 13.63
C THR A 1000 18.77 6.65 12.65
N PRO A 1001 18.32 6.68 11.38
CA PRO A 1001 18.84 5.79 10.32
C PRO A 1001 20.30 6.05 9.92
N VAL A 1002 20.87 7.22 10.24
CA VAL A 1002 22.28 7.55 9.99
C VAL A 1002 23.19 7.26 11.18
N GLY A 1003 22.64 6.95 12.36
CA GLY A 1003 23.39 6.61 13.57
C GLY A 1003 22.69 7.07 14.85
N LEU A 1004 23.39 6.92 15.97
CA LEU A 1004 22.97 7.55 17.22
C LEU A 1004 23.28 9.06 17.16
N THR A 1005 22.42 9.90 17.75
CA THR A 1005 22.79 11.28 18.08
C THR A 1005 23.67 11.31 19.33
N GLU A 1006 24.30 12.46 19.60
CA GLU A 1006 24.69 12.80 20.96
C GLU A 1006 23.47 12.79 21.90
N ALA A 1007 23.73 12.64 23.20
CA ALA A 1007 22.71 12.74 24.22
C ALA A 1007 22.32 14.20 24.52
N PHE A 1008 21.13 14.41 25.07
CA PHE A 1008 20.67 15.68 25.64
C PHE A 1008 19.88 15.39 26.93
N PRO A 1009 19.86 16.33 27.90
CA PRO A 1009 19.05 16.18 29.10
C PRO A 1009 17.56 16.28 28.77
N VAL A 1010 16.74 15.60 29.58
CA VAL A 1010 15.28 15.77 29.58
C VAL A 1010 14.90 16.44 30.90
N LYS A 1011 14.18 17.57 30.83
CA LYS A 1011 13.80 18.39 32.00
C LYS A 1011 12.29 18.45 32.26
N VAL A 1012 11.46 18.26 31.24
CA VAL A 1012 9.99 18.34 31.32
C VAL A 1012 9.38 16.96 31.02
N GLY A 1013 8.13 16.74 31.43
CA GLY A 1013 7.35 15.57 31.06
C GLY A 1013 7.62 14.30 31.86
N LEU A 1014 6.72 13.33 31.70
CA LEU A 1014 6.80 12.01 32.30
C LEU A 1014 7.69 11.06 31.49
N HIS A 1015 8.14 9.97 32.10
CA HIS A 1015 8.92 8.96 31.41
C HIS A 1015 8.07 8.14 30.45
N GLN A 1016 7.95 8.58 29.18
CA GLN A 1016 7.36 7.77 28.13
C GLN A 1016 7.92 6.34 28.13
N GLY A 1017 7.01 5.35 28.11
CA GLY A 1017 7.37 3.93 28.13
C GLY A 1017 7.83 3.38 29.48
N SER A 1018 7.88 4.18 30.55
CA SER A 1018 7.93 3.74 31.95
C SER A 1018 6.74 2.83 32.29
N ALA A 1019 6.91 1.97 33.28
CA ALA A 1019 5.82 1.20 33.87
C ALA A 1019 5.11 1.93 35.03
N LEU A 1020 5.76 2.92 35.65
CA LEU A 1020 5.22 3.71 36.77
C LEU A 1020 4.50 4.98 36.29
N SER A 1021 5.04 5.64 35.25
CA SER A 1021 4.52 6.94 34.77
C SER A 1021 3.02 6.98 34.45
N PRO A 1022 2.37 5.92 33.92
CA PRO A 1022 0.93 5.95 33.69
C PRO A 1022 0.08 6.05 34.97
N PHE A 1023 0.58 5.56 36.10
CA PHE A 1023 -0.09 5.72 37.39
C PHE A 1023 0.17 7.11 37.99
N ILE A 1024 1.38 7.65 37.83
CA ILE A 1024 1.69 9.04 38.16
C ILE A 1024 0.81 10.01 37.34
N PHE A 1025 0.63 9.77 36.04
CA PHE A 1025 -0.27 10.56 35.20
C PHE A 1025 -1.72 10.52 35.72
N ALA A 1026 -2.22 9.33 36.07
CA ALA A 1026 -3.55 9.21 36.67
C ALA A 1026 -3.70 9.96 38.00
N ILE A 1027 -2.66 9.97 38.84
CA ILE A 1027 -2.60 10.77 40.08
C ILE A 1027 -2.68 12.27 39.79
N ILE A 1028 -1.90 12.76 38.82
CA ILE A 1028 -1.87 14.17 38.42
C ILE A 1028 -3.23 14.60 37.85
N MET A 1029 -3.84 13.81 36.96
CA MET A 1029 -5.16 14.10 36.40
C MET A 1029 -6.28 14.04 37.47
N ASP A 1030 -6.15 13.17 38.50
CA ASP A 1030 -7.06 13.12 39.65
C ASP A 1030 -6.95 14.37 40.55
N GLU A 1031 -5.76 14.98 40.57
CA GLU A 1031 -5.44 16.16 41.38
C GLU A 1031 -5.77 17.49 40.68
N ILE A 1032 -5.40 17.66 39.42
CA ILE A 1032 -5.69 18.85 38.60
C ILE A 1032 -7.20 19.05 38.45
N SER A 1033 -7.96 17.96 38.21
CA SER A 1033 -9.41 18.03 37.95
C SER A 1033 -10.24 18.20 39.23
N LYS A 1034 -9.64 18.68 40.34
CA LYS A 1034 -10.25 18.71 41.67
C LYS A 1034 -11.53 19.56 41.79
N SER A 1035 -11.59 20.64 41.02
CA SER A 1035 -12.73 21.55 40.89
C SER A 1035 -13.96 20.84 40.30
N ILE A 1036 -13.81 20.31 39.08
CA ILE A 1036 -14.89 19.66 38.30
C ILE A 1036 -15.31 18.25 38.75
N TRP A 1037 -15.02 17.84 39.99
CA TRP A 1037 -15.31 16.48 40.43
C TRP A 1037 -16.73 16.26 40.94
N GLU A 1038 -17.59 15.85 40.01
CA GLU A 1038 -18.94 15.33 40.28
C GLU A 1038 -19.01 13.79 40.21
N THR A 1039 -20.23 13.23 40.28
CA THR A 1039 -20.45 11.79 40.05
C THR A 1039 -19.96 11.36 38.67
N VAL A 1040 -19.60 10.07 38.52
CA VAL A 1040 -19.05 9.48 37.28
C VAL A 1040 -19.93 9.68 36.04
N LEU A 1041 -21.22 9.98 36.21
CA LEU A 1041 -22.12 10.28 35.08
C LEU A 1041 -21.85 11.64 34.42
N TRP A 1042 -21.32 12.61 35.17
CA TRP A 1042 -21.19 14.01 34.75
C TRP A 1042 -19.76 14.43 34.36
N CYS A 1043 -18.75 13.71 34.86
CA CYS A 1043 -17.35 13.94 34.51
C CYS A 1043 -16.63 12.58 34.39
N MET A 1044 -16.07 12.29 33.20
CA MET A 1044 -15.39 11.03 32.88
C MET A 1044 -14.05 11.30 32.21
N LEU A 1045 -12.98 10.65 32.67
CA LEU A 1045 -11.64 10.74 32.10
C LEU A 1045 -11.15 9.37 31.63
N PHE A 1046 -10.48 9.33 30.49
CA PHE A 1046 -9.69 8.18 30.05
C PHE A 1046 -8.26 8.62 29.75
N ALA A 1047 -7.44 8.66 30.81
CA ALA A 1047 -6.12 9.30 30.78
C ALA A 1047 -6.24 10.80 30.46
N ASP A 1048 -5.82 11.20 29.26
CA ASP A 1048 -5.82 12.56 28.71
C ASP A 1048 -7.15 12.93 28.01
N ASP A 1049 -7.93 11.95 27.53
CA ASP A 1049 -9.28 12.18 27.00
C ASP A 1049 -10.26 12.55 28.15
N ILE A 1050 -10.98 13.67 28.04
CA ILE A 1050 -11.98 14.11 29.04
C ILE A 1050 -13.36 14.33 28.42
N VAL A 1051 -14.42 13.94 29.15
CA VAL A 1051 -15.81 14.26 28.83
C VAL A 1051 -16.49 14.95 30.02
N LEU A 1052 -16.93 16.19 29.81
CA LEU A 1052 -17.80 16.93 30.73
C LEU A 1052 -19.25 16.84 30.24
N VAL A 1053 -20.20 16.67 31.16
CA VAL A 1053 -21.63 16.49 30.85
C VAL A 1053 -22.50 17.32 31.80
N ALA A 1054 -23.60 17.88 31.30
CA ALA A 1054 -24.53 18.74 32.04
C ALA A 1054 -25.97 18.65 31.52
N GLU A 1055 -26.94 19.11 32.33
CA GLU A 1055 -28.33 19.28 31.87
C GLU A 1055 -28.55 20.58 31.07
N SER A 1056 -27.61 21.54 31.11
CA SER A 1056 -27.68 22.79 30.33
C SER A 1056 -26.36 23.19 29.66
N LYS A 1057 -26.45 23.99 28.58
CA LYS A 1057 -25.28 24.53 27.87
C LYS A 1057 -24.45 25.48 28.74
N GLU A 1058 -25.10 26.28 29.58
CA GLU A 1058 -24.46 27.25 30.46
C GLU A 1058 -23.64 26.53 31.55
N GLU A 1059 -24.22 25.50 32.17
CA GLU A 1059 -23.55 24.66 33.16
C GLU A 1059 -22.30 23.94 32.62
N VAL A 1060 -22.35 23.35 31.41
CA VAL A 1060 -21.16 22.68 30.83
C VAL A 1060 -20.06 23.67 30.42
N ASN A 1061 -20.44 24.88 30.00
CA ASN A 1061 -19.48 25.95 29.73
C ASN A 1061 -18.80 26.41 31.03
N ASN A 1062 -19.57 26.68 32.09
CA ASN A 1062 -19.03 27.10 33.38
C ASN A 1062 -18.06 26.04 33.95
N LYS A 1063 -18.39 24.75 33.81
CA LYS A 1063 -17.49 23.63 34.18
C LYS A 1063 -16.20 23.60 33.35
N LEU A 1064 -16.26 23.93 32.05
CA LEU A 1064 -15.06 24.04 31.20
C LEU A 1064 -14.18 25.22 31.63
N ASP A 1065 -14.77 26.39 31.88
CA ASP A 1065 -14.04 27.61 32.25
C ASP A 1065 -13.43 27.50 33.67
N GLU A 1066 -14.11 26.85 34.62
CA GLU A 1066 -13.55 26.53 35.95
C GLU A 1066 -12.35 25.56 35.85
N TRP A 1067 -12.45 24.51 35.02
CA TRP A 1067 -11.33 23.60 34.79
C TRP A 1067 -10.16 24.27 34.08
N ARG A 1068 -10.45 25.13 33.10
CA ARG A 1068 -9.46 25.96 32.41
C ARG A 1068 -8.73 26.89 33.38
N ALA A 1069 -9.45 27.60 34.25
CA ALA A 1069 -8.83 28.42 35.29
C ALA A 1069 -7.97 27.57 36.25
N SER A 1070 -8.40 26.34 36.54
CA SER A 1070 -7.62 25.38 37.35
C SER A 1070 -6.30 24.95 36.67
N LEU A 1071 -6.29 24.83 35.33
CA LEU A 1071 -5.08 24.57 34.53
C LEU A 1071 -4.15 25.78 34.45
N GLU A 1072 -4.71 26.97 34.19
CA GLU A 1072 -3.97 28.24 34.10
C GLU A 1072 -3.31 28.62 35.44
N VAL A 1073 -3.95 28.32 36.58
CA VAL A 1073 -3.36 28.49 37.93
C VAL A 1073 -2.19 27.56 38.21
N LEU A 1074 -2.15 26.38 37.57
CA LEU A 1074 -1.12 25.35 37.79
C LEU A 1074 -0.01 25.37 36.73
N ASP A 1075 -0.09 26.27 35.74
CA ASP A 1075 0.85 26.40 34.61
C ASP A 1075 1.01 25.08 33.81
N VAL A 1076 -0.12 24.39 33.57
CA VAL A 1076 -0.15 23.10 32.86
C VAL A 1076 -1.07 23.16 31.64
N PHE A 1077 -0.56 22.75 30.48
CA PHE A 1077 -1.29 22.63 29.21
C PHE A 1077 -1.84 23.94 28.60
N VAL A 1078 -1.19 25.07 28.89
CA VAL A 1078 -1.41 26.40 28.27
C VAL A 1078 -0.84 26.47 26.85
#